data_AF-A0A3D0V636-F1
#
_entry.id   AF-A0A3D0V636-F1
#
_cell.length_a   1.000
_cell.length_b   1.000
_cell.length_c   1.000
_cell.angle_alpha   90.00
_cell.angle_beta   90.00
_cell.angle_gamma   90.00
#
_symmetry.space_group_name_H-M   'P 1'
#
loop_
_entity.id
_entity.type
_entity.pdbx_description
1 polymer ?
#
loop_
_entity_poly.entity_id
_entity_poly.type
_entity_poly.pdbx_seq_one_letter_code
_entity_poly.pdbx_strand_id
1 'polypeptide(L)'
;MNFDNSPRLPEDVMIPSSSGDRSKTIIERQGDLLERSLLDSIAQKDEEAVVTFLENSGKIKILKEKLSIYELSELLGRLIDTFGIGSNSVIEYIFKLSPHQESVALLLLDADYPATTLGRLLDKFENLSMAFADRCLKQGIGIDTLFDSIKNFRVEDQPELIKKVIESEMSDDPDEVATPPFYSTSSRIDSLMPFTPEIAETLLDTPYQYCITKHLEELKDHVDEDFLLHLAKGGCSEHLLVYLIHHPEFDHDLIIRTGLASKCTHINDIHFLAYRLTELQVSSPEIASFLIRFGAGDAVLLQRKKFSALSEHDLIFTLLERDTYYYKKIFQFFSQFSEATKKEILAYYLCPKHYQHLLESIKFIDASFHPMIAEAMIGIDTPSLISHIEQFIGVNKKDILEKILAGKNYSSIIDVLDLFPSLDQNALAHRLIDDGKDKILVDQLGKFRGLELAIATQLLTSSERATLLAEKPLAQIFGSEASAIIAEYIRDKYPSLLRYGDTTPSLLRHCHELPAAFGLFLIEKNSYIAILRDSLINFRREDHEAIAQALLETNGSSSPFSHLDQLELGSETTAQSLKQETNPFTLLHKVAGVIDRLAEADKQALHDHIAENTMLREGIDFIVLNQAIMDFRQFDRLHASLELFGNFPPFSEQEGEKMLEELSQLGFSYQASHLIACMELVGYSVPQEKKKQIEMRAVEEKQRRKEREPQRTVPSQPVNANDQLILFYVNTYIEAHTPPQQMIDKMYTELGIDLPFRIRVEVSDDRHTANREHQKLFEWLRCYCVYAVASELKHQHDVLNLGQQSFDHKRPFGSIQTGPYRYVLLPRIALAQDVEDRPSFNQDDEHYIDHFLTFATEEEIKEYLFRARQRFADEGWSHFYGGEAWEQIARSTLRTWQQSDWPRDVLIDHIFDLEHNTGMIFDKRPDRVQAKNNSMKAFQDFKAREHSLEEWIEQVKDSTESTKLADRLVERLRSFHRREQKINETQKRYVDFLSTIGSKKT
;
A
#
# COMPACT_ATOMS: atom_id res chain seq x y z
N MET A 1 71.20 45.23 -40.66
CA MET A 1 71.40 43.81 -41.03
C MET A 1 70.10 43.10 -40.65
N ASN A 2 68.99 43.22 -41.39
CA ASN A 2 68.64 42.71 -42.72
C ASN A 2 69.02 41.25 -42.94
N PHE A 3 68.06 40.33 -42.81
CA PHE A 3 67.49 39.54 -43.92
C PHE A 3 66.21 38.84 -43.44
N ASP A 4 65.06 39.35 -43.91
CA ASP A 4 63.77 38.67 -43.92
C ASP A 4 63.42 38.49 -45.40
N ASN A 5 63.36 37.25 -45.87
CA ASN A 5 63.16 36.89 -47.27
C ASN A 5 62.08 35.80 -47.35
N SER A 6 60.85 36.22 -47.60
CA SER A 6 59.81 35.38 -48.20
C SER A 6 59.12 36.20 -49.29
N PRO A 7 58.92 35.66 -50.50
CA PRO A 7 58.48 36.44 -51.66
C PRO A 7 56.98 36.76 -51.55
N ARG A 8 56.66 38.05 -51.58
CA ARG A 8 55.30 38.56 -51.79
C ARG A 8 54.86 38.25 -53.22
N LEU A 9 53.70 37.60 -53.37
CA LEU A 9 52.96 37.54 -54.63
C LEU A 9 52.28 38.91 -54.89
N PRO A 10 52.18 39.37 -56.15
CA PRO A 10 51.58 40.66 -56.46
C PRO A 10 50.05 40.58 -56.46
N GLU A 11 49.43 41.43 -55.65
CA GLU A 11 48.04 41.83 -55.79
C GLU A 11 47.86 42.69 -57.06
N ASP A 12 46.68 42.58 -57.66
CA ASP A 12 46.14 43.32 -58.80
C ASP A 12 46.62 42.98 -60.22
N VAL A 13 45.91 42.03 -60.84
CA VAL A 13 45.66 42.02 -62.29
C VAL A 13 44.17 41.83 -62.53
N MET A 14 43.48 42.89 -62.93
CA MET A 14 42.18 42.76 -63.61
C MET A 14 42.39 41.98 -64.92
N ILE A 15 41.70 40.84 -65.06
CA ILE A 15 41.65 40.07 -66.31
C ILE A 15 40.21 40.10 -66.86
N PRO A 16 39.99 40.41 -68.15
CA PRO A 16 38.65 40.42 -68.75
C PRO A 16 38.09 39.00 -68.91
N SER A 17 36.76 38.93 -68.93
CA SER A 17 35.90 37.75 -69.02
C SER A 17 36.05 36.91 -70.30
N SER A 18 37.13 36.12 -70.38
CA SER A 18 37.23 34.95 -71.27
C SER A 18 38.21 33.89 -70.72
N SER A 19 38.04 33.45 -69.46
CA SER A 19 39.05 32.73 -68.68
C SER A 19 38.77 31.25 -68.36
N GLY A 20 37.73 30.63 -68.92
CA GLY A 20 37.36 29.25 -68.57
C GLY A 20 38.50 28.24 -68.79
N ASP A 21 39.26 28.38 -69.87
CA ASP A 21 40.31 27.42 -70.24
C ASP A 21 41.61 27.62 -69.44
N ARG A 22 41.97 28.88 -69.13
CA ARG A 22 43.21 29.19 -68.38
C ARG A 22 43.10 28.88 -66.89
N SER A 23 41.94 29.11 -66.27
CA SER A 23 41.73 28.75 -64.86
C SER A 23 41.82 27.24 -64.65
N LYS A 24 41.33 26.44 -65.60
CA LYS A 24 41.44 24.98 -65.56
C LYS A 24 42.89 24.50 -65.67
N THR A 25 43.68 25.05 -66.60
CA THR A 25 45.11 24.71 -66.73
C THR A 25 45.95 25.12 -65.51
N ILE A 26 45.56 26.19 -64.80
CA ILE A 26 46.24 26.64 -63.57
C ILE A 26 45.91 25.70 -62.41
N ILE A 27 44.65 25.31 -62.25
CA ILE A 27 44.22 24.34 -61.23
C ILE A 27 44.87 22.97 -61.48
N GLU A 28 44.95 22.51 -62.73
CA GLU A 28 45.62 21.25 -63.08
C GLU A 28 47.11 21.28 -62.72
N ARG A 29 47.84 22.34 -63.08
CA ARG A 29 49.28 22.46 -62.76
C ARG A 29 49.55 22.63 -61.27
N GLN A 30 48.72 23.40 -60.57
CA GLN A 30 48.84 23.55 -59.12
C GLN A 30 48.46 22.25 -58.39
N GLY A 31 47.43 21.54 -58.88
CA GLY A 31 47.03 20.24 -58.37
C GLY A 31 48.11 19.19 -58.52
N ASP A 32 48.78 19.08 -59.68
CA ASP A 32 49.89 18.14 -59.89
C ASP A 32 51.09 18.42 -58.97
N LEU A 33 51.41 19.69 -58.73
CA LEU A 33 52.49 20.08 -57.82
C LEU A 33 52.13 19.79 -56.36
N LEU A 34 50.87 20.01 -55.98
CA LEU A 34 50.35 19.74 -54.64
C LEU A 34 50.27 18.23 -54.37
N GLU A 35 49.79 17.45 -55.33
CA GLU A 35 49.74 15.99 -55.23
C GLU A 35 51.14 15.39 -55.11
N ARG A 36 52.10 15.82 -55.95
CA ARG A 36 53.50 15.37 -55.83
C ARG A 36 54.12 15.77 -54.50
N SER A 37 53.90 17.01 -54.04
CA SER A 37 54.39 17.46 -52.75
C SER A 37 53.84 16.61 -51.60
N LEU A 38 52.56 16.25 -51.65
CA LEU A 38 51.94 15.39 -50.64
C LEU A 38 52.47 13.95 -50.74
N LEU A 39 52.57 13.39 -51.95
CA LEU A 39 53.13 12.05 -52.17
C LEU A 39 54.60 11.95 -51.76
N ASP A 40 55.39 13.02 -51.95
CA ASP A 40 56.77 13.08 -51.50
C ASP A 40 56.86 13.11 -49.97
N SER A 41 56.01 13.89 -49.30
CA SER A 41 55.90 13.89 -47.83
C SER A 41 55.44 12.53 -47.28
N ILE A 42 54.50 11.87 -47.96
CA ILE A 42 54.08 10.50 -47.65
C ILE A 42 55.27 9.54 -47.82
N ALA A 43 55.95 9.55 -48.96
CA ALA A 43 57.09 8.67 -49.22
C ALA A 43 58.24 8.84 -48.20
N GLN A 44 58.42 10.05 -47.69
CA GLN A 44 59.40 10.38 -46.64
C GLN A 44 58.94 10.00 -45.22
N LYS A 45 57.68 9.56 -45.06
CA LYS A 45 57.05 9.26 -43.76
C LYS A 45 57.10 10.46 -42.79
N ASP A 46 57.00 11.68 -43.32
CA ASP A 46 57.01 12.91 -42.52
C ASP A 46 55.57 13.30 -42.15
N GLU A 47 55.11 12.84 -40.98
CA GLU A 47 53.72 13.04 -40.52
C GLU A 47 53.43 14.53 -40.28
N GLU A 48 54.38 15.29 -39.74
CA GLU A 48 54.22 16.72 -39.46
C GLU A 48 54.08 17.52 -40.76
N ALA A 49 54.85 17.19 -41.80
CA ALA A 49 54.72 17.81 -43.11
C ALA A 49 53.38 17.46 -43.78
N VAL A 50 52.92 16.21 -43.65
CA VAL A 50 51.60 15.78 -44.15
C VAL A 50 50.47 16.51 -43.43
N VAL A 51 50.51 16.60 -42.10
CA VAL A 51 49.50 17.33 -41.30
C VAL A 51 49.51 18.82 -41.66
N THR A 52 50.67 19.46 -41.70
CA THR A 52 50.82 20.87 -42.09
C THR A 52 50.31 21.13 -43.51
N PHE A 53 50.50 20.16 -44.42
CA PHE A 53 49.98 20.23 -45.77
C PHE A 53 48.45 20.15 -45.79
N LEU A 54 47.87 19.23 -45.02
CA LEU A 54 46.42 19.00 -44.92
C LEU A 54 45.68 20.08 -44.10
N GLU A 55 46.36 20.80 -43.21
CA GLU A 55 45.80 21.96 -42.50
C GLU A 55 45.48 23.15 -43.42
N ASN A 56 46.11 23.20 -44.60
CA ASN A 56 45.89 24.25 -45.58
C ASN A 56 44.62 23.97 -46.41
N SER A 57 43.49 24.53 -45.98
CA SER A 57 42.19 24.39 -46.64
C SER A 57 42.18 24.75 -48.13
N GLY A 58 43.05 25.67 -48.56
CA GLY A 58 43.24 26.04 -49.97
C GLY A 58 43.84 24.90 -50.80
N LYS A 59 44.80 24.16 -50.24
CA LYS A 59 45.43 22.99 -50.90
C LYS A 59 44.45 21.84 -51.03
N ILE A 60 43.67 21.57 -49.98
CA ILE A 60 42.62 20.53 -49.99
C ILE A 60 41.58 20.82 -51.08
N LYS A 61 41.13 22.08 -51.20
CA LYS A 61 40.15 22.47 -52.22
C LYS A 61 40.66 22.21 -53.63
N ILE A 62 41.92 22.56 -53.91
CA ILE A 62 42.55 22.34 -55.22
C ILE A 62 42.68 20.83 -55.51
N LEU A 63 43.06 20.02 -54.51
CA LEU A 63 43.14 18.56 -54.66
C LEU A 63 41.77 17.93 -54.94
N LYS A 64 40.70 18.36 -54.26
CA LYS A 64 39.32 17.91 -54.51
C LYS A 64 38.82 18.24 -55.92
N GLU A 65 39.19 19.40 -56.45
CA GLU A 65 38.80 19.83 -57.78
C GLU A 65 39.58 19.10 -58.89
N LYS A 66 40.78 18.57 -58.56
CA LYS A 66 41.69 17.94 -59.51
C LYS A 66 41.57 16.42 -59.56
N LEU A 67 41.55 15.77 -58.40
CA LEU A 67 41.61 14.32 -58.30
C LEU A 67 40.21 13.72 -58.46
N SER A 68 40.12 12.64 -59.23
CA SER A 68 38.93 11.80 -59.26
C SER A 68 38.73 11.13 -57.89
N ILE A 69 37.50 10.66 -57.64
CA ILE A 69 37.17 9.91 -56.43
C ILE A 69 38.11 8.70 -56.25
N TYR A 70 38.46 8.03 -57.35
CA TYR A 70 39.39 6.89 -57.32
C TYR A 70 40.81 7.31 -56.91
N GLU A 71 41.33 8.41 -57.44
CA GLU A 71 42.67 8.92 -57.09
C GLU A 71 42.71 9.45 -55.65
N LEU A 72 41.62 10.07 -55.17
CA LEU A 72 41.48 10.43 -53.76
C LEU A 72 41.47 9.19 -52.86
N SER A 73 40.73 8.14 -53.24
CA SER A 73 40.73 6.86 -52.53
C SER A 73 42.12 6.20 -52.49
N GLU A 74 42.87 6.24 -53.59
CA GLU A 74 44.23 5.70 -53.65
C GLU A 74 45.21 6.52 -52.78
N LEU A 75 45.11 7.85 -52.82
CA LEU A 75 45.88 8.76 -51.97
C LEU A 75 45.58 8.53 -50.48
N LEU A 76 44.31 8.30 -50.14
CA LEU A 76 43.86 7.94 -48.79
C LEU A 76 44.40 6.59 -48.35
N GLY A 77 44.36 5.57 -49.22
CA GLY A 77 44.96 4.26 -48.95
C GLY A 77 46.45 4.38 -48.64
N ARG A 78 47.19 5.17 -49.42
CA ARG A 78 48.63 5.42 -49.18
C ARG A 78 48.90 6.16 -47.88
N LEU A 79 48.05 7.12 -47.49
CA LEU A 79 48.14 7.81 -46.19
C LEU A 79 47.95 6.83 -45.03
N ILE A 80 46.94 5.97 -45.13
CA ILE A 80 46.60 4.91 -44.16
C ILE A 80 47.75 3.89 -44.04
N ASP A 81 48.25 3.38 -45.17
CA ASP A 81 49.33 2.39 -45.23
C ASP A 81 50.66 2.91 -44.66
N THR A 82 50.93 4.21 -44.83
CA THR A 82 52.23 4.80 -44.52
C THR A 82 52.35 5.25 -43.06
N PHE A 83 51.33 5.94 -42.55
CA PHE A 83 51.36 6.54 -41.21
C PHE A 83 50.66 5.69 -40.16
N GLY A 84 49.97 4.64 -40.59
CA GLY A 84 49.16 3.83 -39.71
C GLY A 84 47.89 4.55 -39.27
N ILE A 85 46.99 3.74 -38.72
CA ILE A 85 45.57 4.07 -38.56
C ILE A 85 45.29 4.84 -37.25
N GLY A 86 46.30 4.99 -36.38
CA GLY A 86 46.17 5.55 -35.03
C GLY A 86 46.26 7.08 -34.92
N SER A 87 46.52 7.79 -36.00
CA SER A 87 46.61 9.26 -36.00
C SER A 87 45.20 9.86 -36.16
N ASN A 88 44.57 10.25 -35.05
CA ASN A 88 43.29 10.97 -35.04
C ASN A 88 43.32 12.20 -35.98
N SER A 89 44.49 12.82 -36.12
CA SER A 89 44.79 13.92 -37.02
C SER A 89 44.51 13.53 -38.47
N VAL A 90 45.10 12.43 -38.95
CA VAL A 90 44.93 11.96 -40.34
C VAL A 90 43.46 11.70 -40.64
N ILE A 91 42.72 11.01 -39.76
CA ILE A 91 41.29 10.70 -39.94
C ILE A 91 40.44 11.96 -40.08
N GLU A 92 40.69 12.98 -39.28
CA GLU A 92 39.98 14.27 -39.39
C GLU A 92 40.20 14.92 -40.77
N TYR A 93 41.38 14.74 -41.36
CA TYR A 93 41.70 15.20 -42.71
C TYR A 93 41.14 14.29 -43.81
N ILE A 94 40.99 12.98 -43.58
CA ILE A 94 40.28 12.05 -44.49
C ILE A 94 38.83 12.52 -44.67
N PHE A 95 38.13 12.86 -43.59
CA PHE A 95 36.77 13.43 -43.67
C PHE A 95 36.74 14.78 -44.37
N LYS A 96 37.80 15.59 -44.25
CA LYS A 96 37.92 16.86 -45.00
C LYS A 96 38.16 16.64 -46.50
N LEU A 97 38.72 15.52 -46.94
CA LEU A 97 39.04 15.22 -48.35
C LEU A 97 37.89 14.58 -49.14
N SER A 98 37.08 13.72 -48.52
CA SER A 98 35.90 13.14 -49.18
C SER A 98 34.82 12.83 -48.15
N PRO A 99 33.95 13.80 -47.82
CA PRO A 99 32.97 13.61 -46.78
C PRO A 99 31.82 12.73 -47.29
N HIS A 100 31.41 11.77 -46.45
CA HIS A 100 30.11 11.08 -46.50
C HIS A 100 29.88 10.01 -47.58
N GLN A 101 30.90 9.43 -48.21
CA GLN A 101 30.71 8.37 -49.21
C GLN A 101 30.98 6.95 -48.69
N GLU A 102 30.11 6.00 -49.08
CA GLU A 102 30.23 4.57 -48.80
C GLU A 102 31.58 3.98 -49.23
N SER A 103 32.16 4.44 -50.33
CA SER A 103 33.48 4.00 -50.82
C SER A 103 34.61 4.24 -49.80
N VAL A 104 34.57 5.37 -49.08
CA VAL A 104 35.54 5.69 -48.03
C VAL A 104 35.28 4.83 -46.79
N ALA A 105 34.01 4.60 -46.44
CA ALA A 105 33.65 3.72 -45.34
C ALA A 105 34.12 2.27 -45.60
N LEU A 106 33.98 1.78 -46.84
CA LEU A 106 34.47 0.46 -47.27
C LEU A 106 36.00 0.37 -47.21
N LEU A 107 36.73 1.42 -47.59
CA LEU A 107 38.19 1.45 -47.47
C LEU A 107 38.66 1.41 -46.02
N LEU A 108 37.97 2.11 -45.11
CA LEU A 108 38.26 2.03 -43.67
C LEU A 108 37.96 0.63 -43.12
N LEU A 109 36.87 0.01 -43.58
CA LEU A 109 36.50 -1.36 -43.22
C LEU A 109 37.53 -2.39 -43.75
N ASP A 110 38.02 -2.22 -44.99
CA ASP A 110 39.05 -3.08 -45.60
C ASP A 110 40.44 -2.94 -44.95
N ALA A 111 40.69 -1.82 -44.26
CA ALA A 111 41.95 -1.56 -43.57
C ALA A 111 42.01 -2.15 -42.13
N ASP A 112 41.09 -3.06 -41.76
CA ASP A 112 40.98 -3.67 -40.42
C ASP A 112 40.90 -2.62 -39.28
N TYR A 113 40.17 -1.51 -39.52
CA TYR A 113 39.93 -0.49 -38.50
C TYR A 113 39.18 -1.11 -37.30
N PRO A 114 39.59 -0.84 -36.03
CA PRO A 114 38.85 -1.32 -34.87
C PRO A 114 37.34 -1.02 -34.96
N ALA A 115 36.51 -2.07 -34.86
CA ALA A 115 35.05 -2.01 -34.98
C ALA A 115 34.42 -0.90 -34.12
N THR A 116 34.95 -0.68 -32.91
CA THR A 116 34.49 0.34 -31.95
C THR A 116 34.69 1.77 -32.45
N THR A 117 35.75 2.02 -33.22
CA THR A 117 36.02 3.36 -33.76
C THR A 117 35.32 3.57 -35.08
N LEU A 118 35.26 2.55 -35.94
CA LEU A 118 34.47 2.63 -37.17
C LEU A 118 32.99 2.89 -36.85
N GLY A 119 32.47 2.27 -35.80
CA GLY A 119 31.14 2.55 -35.23
C GLY A 119 30.90 4.03 -34.93
N ARG A 120 31.85 4.70 -34.26
CA ARG A 120 31.77 6.15 -33.96
C ARG A 120 31.85 7.04 -35.21
N LEU A 121 32.35 6.50 -36.32
CA LEU A 121 32.48 7.20 -37.58
C LEU A 121 31.29 6.99 -38.50
N LEU A 122 30.44 5.98 -38.26
CA LEU A 122 29.24 5.70 -39.05
C LEU A 122 28.28 6.90 -39.11
N ASP A 123 28.18 7.67 -38.02
CA ASP A 123 27.43 8.93 -37.95
C ASP A 123 27.92 10.02 -38.92
N LYS A 124 29.11 9.85 -39.49
CA LYS A 124 29.71 10.77 -40.46
C LYS A 124 29.59 10.27 -41.90
N PHE A 125 28.84 9.21 -42.18
CA PHE A 125 28.57 8.77 -43.54
C PHE A 125 27.11 8.99 -43.91
N GLU A 126 26.81 9.03 -45.20
CA GLU A 126 25.45 9.14 -45.73
C GLU A 126 25.29 8.14 -46.88
N ASN A 127 24.05 7.73 -47.18
CA ASN A 127 23.71 6.79 -48.26
C ASN A 127 24.44 5.43 -48.19
N LEU A 128 24.69 4.92 -46.98
CA LEU A 128 25.25 3.58 -46.77
C LEU A 128 24.29 2.50 -47.28
N SER A 129 24.83 1.47 -47.95
CA SER A 129 24.01 0.37 -48.48
C SER A 129 23.88 -0.81 -47.52
N MET A 130 22.90 -1.69 -47.75
CA MET A 130 22.84 -2.99 -47.04
C MET A 130 24.11 -3.84 -47.25
N ALA A 131 24.77 -3.73 -48.40
CA ALA A 131 26.02 -4.44 -48.64
C ALA A 131 27.14 -3.96 -47.70
N PHE A 132 27.14 -2.68 -47.34
CA PHE A 132 28.05 -2.14 -46.32
C PHE A 132 27.70 -2.70 -44.92
N ALA A 133 26.42 -2.69 -44.53
CA ALA A 133 25.97 -3.27 -43.24
C ALA A 133 26.39 -4.74 -43.10
N ASP A 134 26.19 -5.56 -44.13
CA ASP A 134 26.57 -6.97 -44.12
C ASP A 134 28.07 -7.18 -43.94
N ARG A 135 28.89 -6.31 -44.52
CA ARG A 135 30.34 -6.35 -44.33
C ARG A 135 30.74 -5.91 -42.92
N CYS A 136 30.09 -4.91 -42.36
CA CYS A 136 30.29 -4.48 -40.97
C CYS A 136 29.98 -5.61 -39.99
N LEU A 137 28.85 -6.30 -40.14
CA LEU A 137 28.48 -7.45 -39.32
C LEU A 137 29.52 -8.58 -39.41
N LYS A 138 30.01 -8.89 -40.61
CA LYS A 138 31.07 -9.90 -40.81
C LYS A 138 32.40 -9.57 -40.13
N GLN A 139 32.70 -8.29 -39.93
CA GLN A 139 33.89 -7.83 -39.22
C GLN A 139 33.67 -7.63 -37.71
N GLY A 140 32.49 -8.00 -37.19
CA GLY A 140 32.20 -7.93 -35.75
C GLY A 140 31.79 -6.54 -35.25
N ILE A 141 31.37 -5.63 -36.15
CA ILE A 141 30.64 -4.43 -35.72
C ILE A 141 29.27 -4.88 -35.24
N GLY A 142 28.94 -4.56 -33.99
CA GLY A 142 27.67 -4.93 -33.38
C GLY A 142 26.48 -4.36 -34.15
N ILE A 143 25.41 -5.14 -34.24
CA ILE A 143 24.18 -4.75 -34.95
C ILE A 143 23.56 -3.48 -34.37
N ASP A 144 23.69 -3.28 -33.05
CA ASP A 144 23.31 -2.03 -32.38
C ASP A 144 24.01 -0.81 -32.97
N THR A 145 25.31 -0.92 -33.27
CA THR A 145 26.07 0.22 -33.78
C THR A 145 25.61 0.61 -35.18
N LEU A 146 25.18 -0.37 -35.99
CA LEU A 146 24.57 -0.14 -37.29
C LEU A 146 23.18 0.49 -37.13
N PHE A 147 22.41 0.05 -36.14
CA PHE A 147 21.08 0.59 -35.85
C PHE A 147 21.12 2.06 -35.41
N ASP A 148 22.07 2.46 -34.55
CA ASP A 148 22.24 3.87 -34.17
C ASP A 148 22.52 4.79 -35.37
N SER A 149 23.12 4.22 -36.42
CA SER A 149 23.48 4.92 -37.66
C SER A 149 22.48 4.68 -38.79
N ILE A 150 21.32 4.09 -38.53
CA ILE A 150 20.33 3.70 -39.56
C ILE A 150 19.87 4.86 -40.45
N LYS A 151 19.75 6.06 -39.90
CA LYS A 151 19.43 7.31 -40.64
C LYS A 151 20.43 7.62 -41.78
N ASN A 152 21.64 7.05 -41.70
CA ASN A 152 22.69 7.23 -42.70
C ASN A 152 22.67 6.15 -43.78
N PHE A 153 21.83 5.13 -43.64
CA PHE A 153 21.58 4.14 -44.68
C PHE A 153 20.54 4.65 -45.67
N ARG A 154 20.60 4.14 -46.89
CA ARG A 154 19.62 4.44 -47.94
C ARG A 154 18.23 4.04 -47.47
N VAL A 155 17.22 4.83 -47.81
CA VAL A 155 15.84 4.63 -47.33
C VAL A 155 15.32 3.25 -47.73
N GLU A 156 15.64 2.79 -48.95
CA GLU A 156 15.28 1.46 -49.44
C GLU A 156 15.94 0.29 -48.69
N ASP A 157 17.04 0.55 -47.97
CA ASP A 157 17.84 -0.43 -47.26
C ASP A 157 17.50 -0.49 -45.75
N GLN A 158 16.84 0.55 -45.21
CA GLN A 158 16.50 0.64 -43.78
C GLN A 158 15.56 -0.48 -43.29
N PRO A 159 14.49 -0.88 -44.00
CA PRO A 159 13.59 -1.95 -43.54
C PRO A 159 14.31 -3.29 -43.32
N GLU A 160 15.21 -3.66 -44.23
CA GLU A 160 15.98 -4.90 -44.12
C GLU A 160 16.97 -4.84 -42.94
N LEU A 161 17.55 -3.67 -42.65
CA LEU A 161 18.41 -3.50 -41.47
C LEU A 161 17.60 -3.61 -40.17
N ILE A 162 16.41 -3.00 -40.09
CA ILE A 162 15.49 -3.11 -38.95
C ILE A 162 15.12 -4.58 -38.72
N LYS A 163 14.76 -5.29 -39.79
CA LYS A 163 14.43 -6.72 -39.72
C LYS A 163 15.58 -7.54 -39.12
N LYS A 164 16.82 -7.31 -39.55
CA LYS A 164 17.99 -8.01 -38.99
C LYS A 164 18.20 -7.70 -37.52
N VAL A 165 17.94 -6.48 -37.07
CA VAL A 165 18.05 -6.09 -35.66
C VAL A 165 17.01 -6.84 -34.84
N ILE A 166 15.75 -6.84 -35.29
CA ILE A 166 14.67 -7.58 -34.63
C ILE A 166 14.98 -9.08 -34.58
N GLU A 167 15.43 -9.67 -35.69
CA GLU A 167 15.82 -11.09 -35.73
C GLU A 167 16.98 -11.41 -34.77
N SER A 168 17.95 -10.50 -34.62
CA SER A 168 19.07 -10.69 -33.69
C SER A 168 18.63 -10.66 -32.23
N GLU A 169 17.69 -9.79 -31.87
CA GLU A 169 17.15 -9.68 -30.51
C GLU A 169 16.19 -10.83 -30.16
N MET A 170 15.54 -11.42 -31.16
CA MET A 170 14.65 -12.57 -30.99
C MET A 170 15.40 -13.92 -30.97
N SER A 171 16.70 -13.92 -31.28
CA SER A 171 17.54 -15.14 -31.37
C SER A 171 18.17 -15.56 -30.03
N ASP A 172 18.15 -14.71 -29.01
CA ASP A 172 18.74 -15.03 -27.70
C ASP A 172 17.79 -15.95 -26.89
N ASP A 173 18.36 -16.93 -26.20
CA ASP A 173 17.66 -17.99 -25.47
C ASP A 173 16.61 -17.40 -24.51
N PRO A 174 15.30 -17.70 -24.68
CA PRO A 174 14.24 -17.06 -23.89
C PRO A 174 14.35 -17.30 -22.37
N ASP A 175 15.17 -18.26 -21.94
CA ASP A 175 15.38 -18.60 -20.53
C ASP A 175 16.52 -17.78 -19.85
N GLU A 176 17.31 -16.98 -20.58
CA GLU A 176 18.55 -16.36 -20.03
C GLU A 176 18.51 -14.85 -19.75
N VAL A 177 17.41 -14.14 -20.06
CA VAL A 177 17.36 -12.66 -19.93
C VAL A 177 16.31 -12.20 -18.90
N ALA A 178 16.79 -11.74 -17.73
CA ALA A 178 15.96 -11.28 -16.61
C ALA A 178 15.29 -9.89 -16.80
N THR A 179 15.44 -9.25 -17.97
CA THR A 179 14.81 -7.97 -18.33
C THR A 179 14.58 -7.90 -19.84
N PRO A 180 13.35 -7.71 -20.35
CA PRO A 180 13.13 -7.77 -21.78
C PRO A 180 13.74 -6.52 -22.48
N PRO A 181 14.44 -6.67 -23.62
CA PRO A 181 15.17 -5.60 -24.33
C PRO A 181 14.28 -4.52 -25.00
N PHE A 182 12.96 -4.55 -24.79
CA PHE A 182 11.98 -3.75 -25.55
C PHE A 182 12.18 -2.23 -25.50
N TYR A 183 12.67 -1.67 -24.39
CA TYR A 183 12.69 -0.22 -24.21
C TYR A 183 13.77 0.50 -25.01
N SER A 184 14.97 -0.08 -25.16
CA SER A 184 16.04 0.55 -25.93
C SER A 184 15.71 0.57 -27.42
N THR A 185 15.17 -0.53 -27.94
CA THR A 185 14.92 -0.69 -29.37
C THR A 185 13.67 0.06 -29.81
N SER A 186 12.62 0.11 -28.97
CA SER A 186 11.44 0.95 -29.22
C SER A 186 11.79 2.44 -29.28
N SER A 187 12.58 2.95 -28.33
CA SER A 187 13.03 4.37 -28.33
C SER A 187 13.86 4.73 -29.57
N ARG A 188 14.64 3.77 -30.07
CA ARG A 188 15.46 3.94 -31.28
C ARG A 188 14.60 3.88 -32.54
N ILE A 189 13.63 2.97 -32.62
CA ILE A 189 12.63 2.92 -33.71
C ILE A 189 11.81 4.22 -33.76
N ASP A 190 11.38 4.75 -32.61
CA ASP A 190 10.64 6.03 -32.52
C ASP A 190 11.46 7.24 -33.03
N SER A 191 12.78 7.11 -33.11
CA SER A 191 13.68 8.16 -33.61
C SER A 191 13.90 8.12 -35.14
N LEU A 192 13.34 7.11 -35.82
CA LEU A 192 13.39 6.97 -37.27
C LEU A 192 12.50 8.02 -37.93
N MET A 193 13.09 8.99 -38.62
CA MET A 193 12.37 9.93 -39.46
C MET A 193 13.02 10.00 -40.85
N PRO A 194 12.24 9.89 -41.95
CA PRO A 194 10.79 9.68 -42.01
C PRO A 194 10.37 8.21 -41.76
N PHE A 195 9.23 7.99 -41.10
CA PHE A 195 8.65 6.66 -40.91
C PHE A 195 7.88 6.24 -42.17
N THR A 196 8.37 5.24 -42.91
CA THR A 196 7.80 4.86 -44.22
C THR A 196 6.81 3.68 -44.11
N PRO A 197 5.91 3.49 -45.10
CA PRO A 197 5.01 2.34 -45.13
C PRO A 197 5.74 0.99 -45.09
N GLU A 198 6.91 0.88 -45.71
CA GLU A 198 7.72 -0.34 -45.72
C GLU A 198 8.27 -0.66 -44.31
N ILE A 199 8.60 0.36 -43.53
CA ILE A 199 8.98 0.21 -42.11
C ILE A 199 7.75 -0.25 -41.31
N ALA A 200 6.59 0.37 -41.53
CA ALA A 200 5.36 -0.01 -40.86
C ALA A 200 4.98 -1.48 -41.12
N GLU A 201 5.03 -1.92 -42.38
CA GLU A 201 4.78 -3.32 -42.77
C GLU A 201 5.75 -4.29 -42.09
N THR A 202 7.03 -3.91 -42.00
CA THR A 202 8.07 -4.72 -41.33
C THR A 202 7.77 -4.88 -39.83
N LEU A 203 7.17 -3.88 -39.20
CA LEU A 203 6.90 -3.87 -37.76
C LEU A 203 5.55 -4.48 -37.37
N LEU A 204 4.59 -4.62 -38.31
CA LEU A 204 3.22 -5.08 -38.05
C LEU A 204 3.15 -6.42 -37.30
N ASP A 205 4.02 -7.36 -37.64
CA ASP A 205 4.04 -8.72 -37.06
C ASP A 205 5.10 -8.87 -35.95
N THR A 206 5.63 -7.75 -35.44
CA THR A 206 6.69 -7.73 -34.44
C THR A 206 6.16 -7.18 -33.11
N PRO A 207 6.86 -7.40 -31.98
CA PRO A 207 6.51 -6.75 -30.71
C PRO A 207 6.56 -5.21 -30.76
N TYR A 208 7.19 -4.63 -31.78
CA TYR A 208 7.44 -3.19 -31.93
C TYR A 208 6.34 -2.43 -32.67
N GLN A 209 5.25 -3.10 -33.06
CA GLN A 209 4.03 -2.50 -33.62
C GLN A 209 3.50 -1.25 -32.89
N TYR A 210 3.76 -1.10 -31.59
CA TYR A 210 3.38 0.11 -30.84
C TYR A 210 4.05 1.38 -31.40
N CYS A 211 5.27 1.26 -31.95
CA CYS A 211 5.95 2.39 -32.60
C CYS A 211 5.15 2.89 -33.82
N ILE A 212 4.46 1.99 -34.54
CA ILE A 212 3.58 2.36 -35.67
C ILE A 212 2.49 3.31 -35.20
N THR A 213 1.92 3.08 -34.01
CA THR A 213 0.81 3.90 -33.50
C THR A 213 1.17 5.36 -33.25
N LYS A 214 2.44 5.67 -32.98
CA LYS A 214 2.93 7.06 -32.81
C LYS A 214 3.06 7.81 -34.14
N HIS A 215 3.24 7.07 -35.24
CA HIS A 215 3.46 7.61 -36.58
C HIS A 215 2.25 7.42 -37.52
N LEU A 216 1.07 7.03 -37.01
CA LEU A 216 -0.13 6.84 -37.85
C LEU A 216 -0.50 8.09 -38.67
N GLU A 217 -0.26 9.29 -38.13
CA GLU A 217 -0.53 10.54 -38.86
C GLU A 217 0.38 10.73 -40.07
N GLU A 218 1.63 10.25 -40.00
CA GLU A 218 2.58 10.24 -41.11
C GLU A 218 2.20 9.18 -42.16
N LEU A 219 1.53 8.12 -41.72
CA LEU A 219 1.07 7.00 -42.54
C LEU A 219 -0.34 7.16 -43.10
N LYS A 220 -1.06 8.25 -42.82
CA LYS A 220 -2.50 8.39 -43.09
C LYS A 220 -2.97 8.00 -44.50
N ASP A 221 -2.14 8.23 -45.52
CA ASP A 221 -2.47 7.90 -46.92
C ASP A 221 -2.40 6.39 -47.22
N HIS A 222 -1.87 5.60 -46.29
CA HIS A 222 -1.60 4.15 -46.39
C HIS A 222 -2.31 3.35 -45.27
N VAL A 223 -3.05 4.03 -44.39
CA VAL A 223 -3.79 3.41 -43.28
C VAL A 223 -5.20 3.07 -43.76
N ASP A 224 -5.51 1.79 -43.92
CA ASP A 224 -6.85 1.29 -44.19
C ASP A 224 -7.43 0.51 -43.00
N GLU A 225 -8.68 0.07 -43.13
CA GLU A 225 -9.41 -0.67 -42.10
C GLU A 225 -8.71 -1.98 -41.68
N ASP A 226 -8.17 -2.71 -42.65
CA ASP A 226 -7.49 -3.99 -42.39
C ASP A 226 -6.17 -3.77 -41.64
N PHE A 227 -5.42 -2.71 -41.99
CA PHE A 227 -4.21 -2.29 -41.29
C PHE A 227 -4.48 -1.92 -39.82
N LEU A 228 -5.53 -1.14 -39.57
CA LEU A 228 -5.94 -0.74 -38.22
C LEU A 228 -6.38 -1.94 -37.37
N LEU A 229 -7.13 -2.88 -37.97
CA LEU A 229 -7.54 -4.11 -37.28
C LEU A 229 -6.35 -5.05 -37.00
N HIS A 230 -5.33 -5.05 -37.85
CA HIS A 230 -4.10 -5.83 -37.63
C HIS A 230 -3.29 -5.26 -36.45
N LEU A 231 -3.10 -3.93 -36.42
CA LEU A 231 -2.49 -3.23 -35.29
C LEU A 231 -3.24 -3.47 -33.98
N ALA A 232 -4.57 -3.47 -34.04
CA ALA A 232 -5.40 -3.76 -32.90
C ALA A 232 -5.11 -5.18 -32.37
N LYS A 233 -5.14 -6.21 -33.23
CA LYS A 233 -4.94 -7.61 -32.81
C LYS A 233 -3.62 -7.86 -32.11
N GLY A 234 -2.58 -7.11 -32.44
CA GLY A 234 -1.29 -7.25 -31.76
C GLY A 234 -1.24 -6.58 -30.38
N GLY A 235 -2.23 -5.77 -29.99
CA GLY A 235 -2.34 -5.21 -28.64
C GLY A 235 -2.00 -3.72 -28.53
N CYS A 236 -1.97 -2.99 -29.65
CA CYS A 236 -1.77 -1.55 -29.64
C CYS A 236 -3.10 -0.83 -29.41
N SER A 237 -3.50 -0.61 -28.15
CA SER A 237 -4.83 -0.06 -27.82
C SER A 237 -4.89 1.46 -27.83
N GLU A 238 -4.09 2.13 -27.01
CA GLU A 238 -4.38 3.52 -26.62
C GLU A 238 -4.21 4.50 -27.79
N HIS A 239 -3.04 4.51 -28.42
CA HIS A 239 -2.71 5.47 -29.48
C HIS A 239 -3.51 5.19 -30.76
N LEU A 240 -3.82 3.92 -31.02
CA LEU A 240 -4.68 3.49 -32.11
C LEU A 240 -6.13 3.97 -31.92
N LEU A 241 -6.69 3.80 -30.72
CA LEU A 241 -8.03 4.29 -30.39
C LEU A 241 -8.07 5.83 -30.43
N VAL A 242 -7.03 6.50 -29.92
CA VAL A 242 -6.88 7.96 -30.03
C VAL A 242 -6.89 8.39 -31.51
N TYR A 243 -6.13 7.72 -32.37
CA TYR A 243 -6.11 8.01 -33.80
C TYR A 243 -7.51 7.86 -34.42
N LEU A 244 -8.15 6.70 -34.23
CA LEU A 244 -9.51 6.45 -34.75
C LEU A 244 -10.55 7.48 -34.26
N ILE A 245 -10.41 7.95 -33.02
CA ILE A 245 -11.31 8.96 -32.42
C ILE A 245 -11.11 10.36 -33.05
N HIS A 246 -9.90 10.69 -33.50
CA HIS A 246 -9.60 12.00 -34.10
C HIS A 246 -9.87 12.07 -35.60
N HIS A 247 -10.12 10.93 -36.24
CA HIS A 247 -10.30 10.79 -37.69
C HIS A 247 -11.75 10.39 -38.03
N PRO A 248 -12.65 11.37 -38.24
CA PRO A 248 -14.09 11.15 -38.37
C PRO A 248 -14.52 10.38 -39.63
N GLU A 249 -13.60 10.13 -40.56
CA GLU A 249 -13.78 9.25 -41.72
C GLU A 249 -13.95 7.78 -41.34
N PHE A 250 -13.47 7.37 -40.16
CA PHE A 250 -13.69 6.03 -39.63
C PHE A 250 -15.03 5.95 -38.92
N ASP A 251 -15.83 4.93 -39.24
CA ASP A 251 -17.13 4.75 -38.61
C ASP A 251 -17.02 4.18 -37.19
N HIS A 252 -18.13 4.29 -36.44
CA HIS A 252 -18.21 3.80 -35.07
C HIS A 252 -18.03 2.27 -34.97
N ASP A 253 -18.38 1.52 -36.03
CA ASP A 253 -18.27 0.06 -36.04
C ASP A 253 -16.79 -0.36 -36.09
N LEU A 254 -15.97 0.35 -36.85
CA LEU A 254 -14.52 0.16 -36.85
C LEU A 254 -13.89 0.50 -35.50
N ILE A 255 -14.29 1.59 -34.84
CA ILE A 255 -13.81 1.92 -33.49
C ILE A 255 -14.12 0.78 -32.50
N ILE A 256 -15.34 0.24 -32.56
CA ILE A 256 -15.77 -0.87 -31.70
C ILE A 256 -15.00 -2.15 -32.04
N ARG A 257 -14.88 -2.51 -33.32
CA ARG A 257 -14.14 -3.71 -33.75
C ARG A 257 -12.67 -3.63 -33.40
N THR A 258 -12.04 -2.47 -33.57
CA THR A 258 -10.65 -2.22 -33.15
C THR A 258 -10.51 -2.30 -31.63
N GLY A 259 -11.38 -1.66 -30.85
CA GLY A 259 -11.36 -1.74 -29.39
C GLY A 259 -11.61 -3.16 -28.84
N LEU A 260 -12.45 -3.95 -29.53
CA LEU A 260 -12.67 -5.36 -29.22
C LEU A 260 -11.45 -6.22 -29.59
N ALA A 261 -10.80 -5.92 -30.71
CA ALA A 261 -9.61 -6.61 -31.19
C ALA A 261 -8.36 -6.28 -30.36
N SER A 262 -8.28 -5.08 -29.78
CA SER A 262 -7.10 -4.57 -29.07
C SER A 262 -6.79 -5.22 -27.74
N LYS A 263 -7.56 -6.23 -27.31
CA LYS A 263 -7.45 -6.87 -26.00
C LYS A 263 -7.18 -5.81 -24.91
N CYS A 264 -7.90 -4.68 -24.92
CA CYS A 264 -7.73 -3.63 -23.91
C CYS A 264 -7.93 -4.25 -22.52
N THR A 265 -6.83 -4.55 -21.84
CA THR A 265 -6.82 -5.11 -20.48
C THR A 265 -6.69 -4.01 -19.43
N HIS A 266 -6.21 -2.82 -19.82
CA HIS A 266 -5.94 -1.75 -18.88
C HIS A 266 -7.17 -0.86 -18.67
N ILE A 267 -7.67 -0.80 -17.43
CA ILE A 267 -8.89 -0.08 -17.06
C ILE A 267 -8.82 1.42 -17.38
N ASN A 268 -7.64 2.03 -17.32
CA ASN A 268 -7.46 3.44 -17.65
C ASN A 268 -7.70 3.74 -19.12
N ASP A 269 -7.27 2.86 -20.03
CA ASP A 269 -7.52 3.02 -21.47
C ASP A 269 -9.01 2.97 -21.76
N ILE A 270 -9.72 2.10 -21.06
CA ILE A 270 -11.17 1.93 -21.18
C ILE A 270 -11.90 3.15 -20.60
N HIS A 271 -11.44 3.69 -19.47
CA HIS A 271 -11.99 4.92 -18.87
C HIS A 271 -11.73 6.14 -19.74
N PHE A 272 -10.52 6.27 -20.30
CA PHE A 272 -10.17 7.31 -21.25
C PHE A 272 -11.01 7.20 -22.53
N LEU A 273 -11.16 5.99 -23.08
CA LEU A 273 -12.03 5.69 -24.20
C LEU A 273 -13.48 6.06 -23.88
N ALA A 274 -13.98 5.69 -22.69
CA ALA A 274 -15.32 6.05 -22.25
C ALA A 274 -15.51 7.58 -22.23
N TYR A 275 -14.54 8.30 -21.65
CA TYR A 275 -14.57 9.76 -21.60
C TYR A 275 -14.58 10.36 -23.02
N ARG A 276 -13.70 9.91 -23.91
CA ARG A 276 -13.61 10.43 -25.29
C ARG A 276 -14.82 10.08 -26.15
N LEU A 277 -15.34 8.85 -26.07
CA LEU A 277 -16.58 8.46 -26.73
C LEU A 277 -17.76 9.33 -26.25
N THR A 278 -17.74 9.75 -24.99
CA THR A 278 -18.77 10.67 -24.46
C THR A 278 -18.60 12.11 -24.93
N GLU A 279 -17.37 12.59 -25.21
CA GLU A 279 -17.13 13.88 -25.87
C GLU A 279 -17.65 13.88 -27.30
N LEU A 280 -17.46 12.76 -28.02
CA LEU A 280 -17.90 12.56 -29.40
C LEU A 280 -19.43 12.38 -29.58
N GLN A 281 -20.20 12.50 -28.50
CA GLN A 281 -21.67 12.31 -28.50
C GLN A 281 -22.13 10.94 -29.02
N VAL A 282 -21.31 9.90 -28.91
CA VAL A 282 -21.70 8.57 -29.39
C VAL A 282 -22.56 7.88 -28.32
N SER A 283 -23.82 7.60 -28.66
CA SER A 283 -24.84 7.12 -27.72
C SER A 283 -25.46 5.78 -28.10
N SER A 284 -24.66 4.87 -28.68
CA SER A 284 -25.16 3.54 -29.06
C SER A 284 -25.27 2.60 -27.84
N PRO A 285 -26.32 1.76 -27.73
CA PRO A 285 -26.43 0.71 -26.72
C PRO A 285 -25.25 -0.25 -26.70
N GLU A 286 -24.67 -0.56 -27.86
CA GLU A 286 -23.52 -1.44 -28.02
C GLU A 286 -22.28 -0.87 -27.35
N ILE A 287 -22.07 0.45 -27.46
CA ILE A 287 -20.97 1.15 -26.78
C ILE A 287 -21.16 1.15 -25.28
N ALA A 288 -22.36 1.43 -24.78
CA ALA A 288 -22.63 1.35 -23.35
C ALA A 288 -22.39 -0.08 -22.83
N SER A 289 -22.87 -1.10 -23.54
CA SER A 289 -22.61 -2.49 -23.17
C SER A 289 -21.13 -2.84 -23.21
N PHE A 290 -20.38 -2.31 -24.19
CA PHE A 290 -18.94 -2.46 -24.28
C PHE A 290 -18.24 -1.82 -23.07
N LEU A 291 -18.52 -0.54 -22.78
CA LEU A 291 -17.92 0.18 -21.66
C LEU A 291 -18.22 -0.49 -20.31
N ILE A 292 -19.45 -0.97 -20.11
CA ILE A 292 -19.82 -1.72 -18.90
C ILE A 292 -19.06 -3.04 -18.82
N ARG A 293 -18.96 -3.78 -19.93
CA ARG A 293 -18.23 -5.06 -19.99
C ARG A 293 -16.76 -4.91 -19.60
N PHE A 294 -16.17 -3.75 -19.88
CA PHE A 294 -14.76 -3.46 -19.63
C PHE A 294 -14.53 -2.62 -18.36
N GLY A 295 -15.50 -2.49 -17.46
CA GLY A 295 -15.26 -1.86 -16.15
C GLY A 295 -15.42 -0.33 -16.12
N ALA A 296 -15.87 0.30 -17.20
CA ALA A 296 -16.18 1.74 -17.27
C ALA A 296 -17.68 2.05 -17.13
N GLY A 297 -18.42 1.22 -16.39
CA GLY A 297 -19.84 1.42 -16.13
C GLY A 297 -20.20 2.73 -15.42
N ASP A 298 -19.27 3.29 -14.65
CA ASP A 298 -19.42 4.57 -13.97
C ASP A 298 -19.43 5.76 -14.95
N ALA A 299 -18.59 5.73 -15.99
CA ALA A 299 -18.63 6.70 -17.08
C ALA A 299 -19.99 6.65 -17.82
N VAL A 300 -20.53 5.45 -18.02
CA VAL A 300 -21.87 5.27 -18.62
C VAL A 300 -22.95 5.85 -17.70
N LEU A 301 -22.89 5.62 -16.38
CA LEU A 301 -23.83 6.20 -15.40
C LEU A 301 -23.78 7.73 -15.36
N LEU A 302 -22.58 8.31 -15.37
CA LEU A 302 -22.37 9.76 -15.41
C LEU A 302 -23.04 10.40 -16.64
N GLN A 303 -23.01 9.69 -17.77
CA GLN A 303 -23.50 10.16 -19.07
C GLN A 303 -24.83 9.52 -19.48
N ARG A 304 -25.56 8.89 -18.57
CA ARG A 304 -26.79 8.12 -18.87
C ARG A 304 -27.83 8.84 -19.72
N LYS A 305 -27.92 10.18 -19.62
CA LYS A 305 -28.84 10.99 -20.45
C LYS A 305 -28.51 10.91 -21.94
N LYS A 306 -27.23 10.69 -22.28
CA LYS A 306 -26.78 10.48 -23.65
C LYS A 306 -27.17 9.08 -24.13
N PHE A 307 -27.06 8.06 -23.29
CA PHE A 307 -27.46 6.68 -23.60
C PHE A 307 -28.98 6.45 -23.49
N SER A 308 -29.81 7.39 -23.92
CA SER A 308 -31.28 7.30 -23.82
C SER A 308 -31.89 6.15 -24.63
N ALA A 309 -31.11 5.54 -25.53
CA ALA A 309 -31.51 4.36 -26.28
C ALA A 309 -31.56 3.09 -25.40
N LEU A 310 -30.80 3.06 -24.30
CA LEU A 310 -30.95 2.04 -23.25
C LEU A 310 -32.01 2.51 -22.26
N SER A 311 -32.95 1.63 -21.93
CA SER A 311 -33.86 1.92 -20.82
C SER A 311 -33.05 2.04 -19.52
N GLU A 312 -33.49 2.88 -18.58
CA GLU A 312 -32.81 2.97 -17.26
C GLU A 312 -32.71 1.59 -16.60
N HIS A 313 -33.76 0.78 -16.74
CA HIS A 313 -33.80 -0.60 -16.30
C HIS A 313 -32.63 -1.41 -16.90
N ASP A 314 -32.51 -1.48 -18.22
CA ASP A 314 -31.49 -2.32 -18.87
C ASP A 314 -30.07 -1.87 -18.52
N LEU A 315 -29.85 -0.55 -18.45
CA LEU A 315 -28.56 0.01 -18.03
C LEU A 315 -28.18 -0.46 -16.62
N ILE A 316 -29.10 -0.33 -15.66
CA ILE A 316 -28.83 -0.68 -14.27
C ILE A 316 -28.65 -2.18 -14.10
N PHE A 317 -29.52 -3.01 -14.68
CA PHE A 317 -29.38 -4.46 -14.54
C PHE A 317 -28.11 -4.98 -15.23
N THR A 318 -27.68 -4.38 -16.36
CA THR A 318 -26.39 -4.71 -16.97
C THR A 318 -25.21 -4.39 -16.04
N LEU A 319 -25.28 -3.28 -15.29
CA LEU A 319 -24.27 -2.93 -14.28
C LEU A 319 -24.30 -3.89 -13.09
N LEU A 320 -25.49 -4.23 -12.60
CA LEU A 320 -25.70 -5.11 -11.44
C LEU A 320 -25.32 -6.57 -11.70
N GLU A 321 -25.55 -7.08 -12.91
CA GLU A 321 -25.20 -8.45 -13.30
C GLU A 321 -23.68 -8.67 -13.42
N ARG A 322 -22.93 -7.59 -13.65
CA ARG A 322 -21.49 -7.68 -13.94
C ARG A 322 -20.63 -7.59 -12.69
N ASP A 323 -20.88 -6.59 -11.85
CA ASP A 323 -20.04 -6.35 -10.70
C ASP A 323 -20.82 -5.65 -9.59
N THR A 324 -20.68 -6.17 -8.36
CA THR A 324 -21.22 -5.49 -7.19
C THR A 324 -20.58 -4.11 -7.03
N TYR A 325 -19.33 -3.89 -7.47
CA TYR A 325 -18.58 -2.63 -7.40
C TYR A 325 -19.40 -1.37 -7.72
N TYR A 326 -20.33 -1.44 -8.68
CA TYR A 326 -21.13 -0.29 -9.09
C TYR A 326 -22.19 0.17 -8.09
N TYR A 327 -22.47 -0.57 -7.01
CA TYR A 327 -23.54 -0.22 -6.07
C TYR A 327 -23.41 1.21 -5.52
N LYS A 328 -22.20 1.62 -5.11
CA LYS A 328 -21.97 2.96 -4.55
C LYS A 328 -22.31 4.04 -5.58
N LYS A 329 -21.93 3.83 -6.84
CA LYS A 329 -22.22 4.76 -7.93
C LYS A 329 -23.71 4.78 -8.26
N ILE A 330 -24.36 3.62 -8.35
CA ILE A 330 -25.81 3.52 -8.56
C ILE A 330 -26.55 4.31 -7.47
N PHE A 331 -26.19 4.12 -6.20
CA PHE A 331 -26.82 4.86 -5.10
C PHE A 331 -26.50 6.35 -5.09
N GLN A 332 -25.30 6.78 -5.50
CA GLN A 332 -24.98 8.21 -5.70
C GLN A 332 -25.89 8.87 -6.74
N PHE A 333 -26.33 8.13 -7.76
CA PHE A 333 -27.27 8.61 -8.78
C PHE A 333 -28.75 8.28 -8.46
N PHE A 334 -29.05 7.69 -7.29
CA PHE A 334 -30.37 7.15 -6.97
C PHE A 334 -31.51 8.16 -7.13
N SER A 335 -31.31 9.39 -6.66
CA SER A 335 -32.28 10.48 -6.74
C SER A 335 -32.65 10.87 -8.18
N GLN A 336 -31.81 10.50 -9.15
CA GLN A 336 -31.95 10.90 -10.54
C GLN A 336 -32.60 9.83 -11.43
N PHE A 337 -32.94 8.66 -10.90
CA PHE A 337 -33.68 7.61 -11.60
C PHE A 337 -35.20 7.80 -11.48
N SER A 338 -35.96 7.18 -12.38
CA SER A 338 -37.42 7.14 -12.28
C SER A 338 -37.89 6.41 -11.01
N GLU A 339 -39.08 6.74 -10.50
CA GLU A 339 -39.66 6.07 -9.32
C GLU A 339 -39.85 4.55 -9.51
N ALA A 340 -40.12 4.10 -10.74
CA ALA A 340 -40.21 2.68 -11.06
C ALA A 340 -38.83 2.01 -10.92
N THR A 341 -37.82 2.60 -11.58
CA THR A 341 -36.42 2.17 -11.52
C THR A 341 -35.88 2.13 -10.09
N LYS A 342 -36.17 3.16 -9.27
CA LYS A 342 -35.78 3.20 -7.85
C LYS A 342 -36.33 2.00 -7.08
N LYS A 343 -37.60 1.66 -7.28
CA LYS A 343 -38.23 0.51 -6.61
C LYS A 343 -37.60 -0.81 -7.02
N GLU A 344 -37.25 -0.96 -8.30
CA GLU A 344 -36.58 -2.16 -8.81
C GLU A 344 -35.16 -2.30 -8.25
N ILE A 345 -34.37 -1.21 -8.22
CA ILE A 345 -33.05 -1.17 -7.55
C ILE A 345 -33.21 -1.62 -6.08
N LEU A 346 -34.15 -1.01 -5.35
CA LEU A 346 -34.37 -1.36 -3.94
C LEU A 346 -34.79 -2.82 -3.78
N ALA A 347 -35.66 -3.34 -4.65
CA ALA A 347 -36.04 -4.75 -4.62
C ALA A 347 -34.86 -5.70 -4.86
N TYR A 348 -33.96 -5.36 -5.78
CA TYR A 348 -32.73 -6.11 -6.04
C TYR A 348 -31.80 -6.13 -4.82
N TYR A 349 -31.56 -4.97 -4.21
CA TYR A 349 -30.67 -4.84 -3.05
C TYR A 349 -31.30 -5.31 -1.73
N LEU A 350 -32.62 -5.43 -1.64
CA LEU A 350 -33.35 -6.04 -0.53
C LEU A 350 -33.34 -7.58 -0.59
N CYS A 351 -32.36 -8.20 -1.25
CA CYS A 351 -32.13 -9.63 -1.14
C CYS A 351 -31.05 -9.95 -0.08
N PRO A 352 -31.06 -11.15 0.54
CA PRO A 352 -30.06 -11.54 1.54
C PRO A 352 -28.60 -11.46 1.08
N LYS A 353 -28.32 -11.42 -0.23
CA LYS A 353 -26.96 -11.32 -0.77
C LYS A 353 -26.42 -9.89 -0.84
N HIS A 354 -27.28 -8.87 -0.85
CA HIS A 354 -26.88 -7.51 -1.22
C HIS A 354 -27.34 -6.41 -0.23
N TYR A 355 -28.11 -6.74 0.81
CA TYR A 355 -28.64 -5.75 1.75
C TYR A 355 -27.56 -4.95 2.51
N GLN A 356 -26.34 -5.50 2.68
CA GLN A 356 -25.24 -4.75 3.29
C GLN A 356 -24.85 -3.51 2.46
N HIS A 357 -24.80 -3.65 1.13
CA HIS A 357 -24.57 -2.53 0.21
C HIS A 357 -25.67 -1.47 0.29
N LEU A 358 -26.92 -1.90 0.49
CA LEU A 358 -28.07 -1.02 0.71
C LEU A 358 -27.89 -0.20 2.00
N LEU A 359 -27.51 -0.86 3.10
CA LEU A 359 -27.30 -0.21 4.39
C LEU A 359 -26.17 0.83 4.35
N GLU A 360 -25.02 0.49 3.76
CA GLU A 360 -23.90 1.43 3.57
C GLU A 360 -24.28 2.65 2.72
N SER A 361 -25.29 2.48 1.88
CA SER A 361 -25.76 3.49 0.92
C SER A 361 -27.05 4.20 1.36
N ILE A 362 -27.59 3.90 2.55
CA ILE A 362 -28.90 4.40 3.00
C ILE A 362 -28.97 5.94 2.98
N LYS A 363 -27.85 6.63 3.26
CA LYS A 363 -27.72 8.10 3.20
C LYS A 363 -27.94 8.72 1.82
N PHE A 364 -27.82 7.93 0.74
CA PHE A 364 -28.06 8.38 -0.63
C PHE A 364 -29.48 8.10 -1.12
N ILE A 365 -30.26 7.34 -0.34
CA ILE A 365 -31.64 6.96 -0.66
C ILE A 365 -32.57 8.03 -0.12
N ASP A 366 -33.63 8.33 -0.86
CA ASP A 366 -34.66 9.26 -0.38
C ASP A 366 -35.32 8.71 0.91
N ALA A 367 -35.41 9.56 1.93
CA ALA A 367 -36.04 9.26 3.21
C ALA A 367 -37.46 8.69 3.06
N SER A 368 -38.17 8.98 1.96
CA SER A 368 -39.48 8.39 1.67
C SER A 368 -39.46 6.86 1.55
N PHE A 369 -38.33 6.26 1.19
CA PHE A 369 -38.18 4.80 1.08
C PHE A 369 -37.71 4.13 2.37
N HIS A 370 -37.22 4.90 3.35
CA HIS A 370 -36.64 4.35 4.59
C HIS A 370 -37.63 3.46 5.36
N PRO A 371 -38.91 3.82 5.57
CA PRO A 371 -39.88 2.93 6.21
C PRO A 371 -40.09 1.61 5.48
N MET A 372 -40.16 1.65 4.14
CA MET A 372 -40.32 0.45 3.31
C MET A 372 -39.09 -0.46 3.41
N ILE A 373 -37.88 0.11 3.32
CA ILE A 373 -36.63 -0.62 3.43
C ILE A 373 -36.52 -1.25 4.82
N ALA A 374 -36.75 -0.48 5.87
CA ALA A 374 -36.66 -0.95 7.23
C ALA A 374 -37.67 -2.09 7.50
N GLU A 375 -38.91 -1.97 6.99
CA GLU A 375 -39.90 -3.03 7.10
C GLU A 375 -39.49 -4.31 6.35
N ALA A 376 -38.95 -4.20 5.14
CA ALA A 376 -38.44 -5.35 4.41
C ALA A 376 -37.26 -6.03 5.13
N MET A 377 -36.37 -5.24 5.72
CA MET A 377 -35.19 -5.73 6.42
C MET A 377 -35.50 -6.53 7.69
N ILE A 378 -36.64 -6.30 8.34
CA ILE A 378 -37.07 -7.10 9.51
C ILE A 378 -37.11 -8.58 9.17
N GLY A 379 -37.55 -8.94 7.95
CA GLY A 379 -37.62 -10.32 7.47
C GLY A 379 -36.33 -10.87 6.85
N ILE A 380 -35.30 -10.03 6.65
CA ILE A 380 -34.06 -10.40 5.98
C ILE A 380 -32.92 -10.53 6.99
N ASP A 381 -32.58 -9.43 7.67
CA ASP A 381 -31.49 -9.36 8.65
C ASP A 381 -31.80 -8.29 9.70
N THR A 382 -32.50 -8.72 10.75
CA THR A 382 -32.83 -7.89 11.89
C THR A 382 -31.60 -7.29 12.60
N PRO A 383 -30.52 -8.06 12.92
CA PRO A 383 -29.31 -7.49 13.51
C PRO A 383 -28.74 -6.29 12.74
N SER A 384 -28.61 -6.39 11.42
CA SER A 384 -28.01 -5.31 10.62
C SER A 384 -28.92 -4.09 10.49
N LEU A 385 -30.24 -4.28 10.40
CA LEU A 385 -31.21 -3.19 10.48
C LEU A 385 -31.05 -2.41 11.79
N ILE A 386 -30.96 -3.15 12.88
CA ILE A 386 -30.86 -2.62 14.23
C ILE A 386 -29.59 -1.78 14.39
N SER A 387 -28.43 -2.27 13.93
CA SER A 387 -27.16 -1.53 14.05
C SER A 387 -27.12 -0.25 13.22
N HIS A 388 -27.99 -0.11 12.23
CA HIS A 388 -28.09 1.05 11.34
C HIS A 388 -29.38 1.87 11.57
N ILE A 389 -30.20 1.54 12.57
CA ILE A 389 -31.56 2.10 12.73
C ILE A 389 -31.57 3.63 12.88
N GLU A 390 -30.48 4.23 13.35
CA GLU A 390 -30.33 5.68 13.47
C GLU A 390 -30.18 6.41 12.14
N GLN A 391 -29.74 5.70 11.10
CA GLN A 391 -29.59 6.23 9.74
C GLN A 391 -30.95 6.28 9.00
N PHE A 392 -31.97 5.61 9.54
CA PHE A 392 -33.31 5.56 8.97
C PHE A 392 -34.16 6.77 9.40
N ILE A 393 -34.22 7.79 8.53
CA ILE A 393 -35.13 8.94 8.65
C ILE A 393 -36.60 8.53 8.45
N GLY A 394 -37.52 9.10 9.25
CA GLY A 394 -38.97 8.91 9.08
C GLY A 394 -39.52 7.56 9.56
N VAL A 395 -38.66 6.71 10.11
CA VAL A 395 -39.03 5.40 10.64
C VAL A 395 -39.48 5.52 12.09
N ASN A 396 -40.68 5.03 12.39
CA ASN A 396 -41.13 4.91 13.77
C ASN A 396 -40.40 3.74 14.45
N LYS A 397 -39.35 4.08 15.21
CA LYS A 397 -38.52 3.12 15.94
C LYS A 397 -39.35 2.20 16.85
N LYS A 398 -40.45 2.70 17.43
CA LYS A 398 -41.35 1.90 18.28
C LYS A 398 -42.08 0.83 17.46
N ASP A 399 -42.61 1.19 16.30
CA ASP A 399 -43.34 0.25 15.45
C ASP A 399 -42.41 -0.85 14.90
N ILE A 400 -41.18 -0.49 14.53
CA ILE A 400 -40.16 -1.47 14.11
C ILE A 400 -39.83 -2.42 15.26
N LEU A 401 -39.60 -1.89 16.46
CA LEU A 401 -39.32 -2.70 17.62
C LEU A 401 -40.47 -3.66 17.94
N GLU A 402 -41.72 -3.20 17.87
CA GLU A 402 -42.90 -4.06 18.05
C GLU A 402 -42.97 -5.18 17.00
N LYS A 403 -42.66 -4.88 15.73
CA LYS A 403 -42.59 -5.89 14.64
C LYS A 403 -41.45 -6.89 14.86
N ILE A 404 -40.28 -6.43 15.30
CA ILE A 404 -39.13 -7.30 15.61
C ILE A 404 -39.46 -8.21 16.80
N LEU A 405 -40.10 -7.67 17.84
CA LEU A 405 -40.57 -8.44 18.99
C LEU A 405 -41.57 -9.51 18.58
N ALA A 406 -42.49 -9.20 17.67
CA ALA A 406 -43.43 -10.18 17.12
C ALA A 406 -42.71 -11.32 16.37
N GLY A 407 -41.56 -11.04 15.75
CA GLY A 407 -40.69 -12.04 15.11
C GLY A 407 -39.88 -12.91 16.07
N LYS A 408 -39.96 -12.68 17.38
CA LYS A 408 -39.23 -13.42 18.44
C LYS A 408 -37.69 -13.40 18.28
N ASN A 409 -37.13 -12.40 17.61
CA ASN A 409 -35.69 -12.25 17.44
C ASN A 409 -35.05 -11.53 18.63
N TYR A 410 -35.14 -12.15 19.80
CA TYR A 410 -34.82 -11.54 21.08
C TYR A 410 -33.34 -11.19 21.29
N SER A 411 -32.42 -11.99 20.75
CA SER A 411 -30.97 -11.76 20.93
C SER A 411 -30.56 -10.42 20.34
N SER A 412 -30.98 -10.15 19.10
CA SER A 412 -30.62 -8.92 18.40
C SER A 412 -31.19 -7.67 19.07
N ILE A 413 -32.36 -7.76 19.70
CA ILE A 413 -32.98 -6.65 20.45
C ILE A 413 -32.17 -6.34 21.70
N ILE A 414 -31.77 -7.37 22.43
CA ILE A 414 -31.03 -7.24 23.68
C ILE A 414 -29.66 -6.61 23.42
N ASP A 415 -29.04 -6.92 22.29
CA ASP A 415 -27.74 -6.37 21.92
C ASP A 415 -27.72 -4.86 21.72
N VAL A 416 -28.89 -4.26 21.49
CA VAL A 416 -29.05 -2.82 21.23
C VAL A 416 -30.01 -2.13 22.18
N LEU A 417 -30.25 -2.71 23.36
CA LEU A 417 -31.17 -2.15 24.36
C LEU A 417 -30.91 -0.66 24.66
N ASP A 418 -29.64 -0.25 24.65
CA ASP A 418 -29.22 1.13 24.87
C ASP A 418 -29.71 2.11 23.78
N LEU A 419 -29.97 1.64 22.56
CA LEU A 419 -30.53 2.46 21.46
C LEU A 419 -32.03 2.73 21.61
N PHE A 420 -32.71 2.02 22.53
CA PHE A 420 -34.15 2.13 22.77
C PHE A 420 -34.45 2.48 24.25
N PRO A 421 -34.05 3.67 24.74
CA PRO A 421 -34.26 4.05 26.14
C PRO A 421 -35.75 4.17 26.52
N SER A 422 -36.64 4.31 25.55
CA SER A 422 -38.09 4.33 25.77
C SER A 422 -38.72 2.93 25.84
N LEU A 423 -37.95 1.86 25.63
CA LEU A 423 -38.45 0.50 25.72
C LEU A 423 -38.67 0.13 27.19
N ASP A 424 -39.87 -0.34 27.49
CA ASP A 424 -40.18 -0.93 28.79
C ASP A 424 -39.42 -2.25 28.95
N GLN A 425 -38.29 -2.17 29.64
CA GLN A 425 -37.40 -3.30 29.88
C GLN A 425 -38.05 -4.38 30.76
N ASN A 426 -38.98 -4.01 31.65
CA ASN A 426 -39.73 -4.97 32.46
C ASN A 426 -40.71 -5.77 31.60
N ALA A 427 -41.44 -5.09 30.71
CA ALA A 427 -42.33 -5.75 29.76
C ALA A 427 -41.55 -6.70 28.82
N LEU A 428 -40.36 -6.29 28.37
CA LEU A 428 -39.49 -7.14 27.55
C LEU A 428 -39.03 -8.39 28.33
N ALA A 429 -38.55 -8.20 29.56
CA ALA A 429 -38.05 -9.30 30.39
C ALA A 429 -39.16 -10.30 30.75
N HIS A 430 -40.38 -9.83 31.07
CA HIS A 430 -41.54 -10.72 31.21
C HIS A 430 -41.84 -11.49 29.93
N ARG A 431 -41.85 -10.81 28.78
CA ARG A 431 -42.09 -11.46 27.49
C ARG A 431 -41.02 -12.51 27.16
N LEU A 432 -39.75 -12.27 27.48
CA LEU A 432 -38.67 -13.25 27.33
C LEU A 432 -38.91 -14.50 28.20
N ILE A 433 -39.37 -14.32 29.43
CA ILE A 433 -39.70 -15.43 30.34
C ILE A 433 -40.89 -16.21 29.80
N ASP A 434 -41.96 -15.52 29.42
CA ASP A 434 -43.20 -16.11 28.90
C ASP A 434 -42.97 -16.92 27.61
N ASP A 435 -42.03 -16.47 26.76
CA ASP A 435 -41.63 -17.17 25.53
C ASP A 435 -40.57 -18.28 25.77
N GLY A 436 -40.18 -18.55 27.02
CA GLY A 436 -39.17 -19.55 27.37
C GLY A 436 -37.75 -19.20 26.90
N LYS A 437 -37.45 -17.90 26.78
CA LYS A 437 -36.16 -17.30 26.42
C LYS A 437 -35.46 -16.67 27.62
N ASP A 438 -35.84 -17.08 28.81
CA ASP A 438 -35.26 -16.70 30.10
C ASP A 438 -33.74 -16.92 30.18
N LYS A 439 -33.19 -17.93 29.50
CA LYS A 439 -31.73 -18.12 29.42
C LYS A 439 -31.02 -16.94 28.75
N ILE A 440 -31.58 -16.43 27.63
CA ILE A 440 -31.02 -15.27 26.91
C ILE A 440 -31.09 -14.03 27.83
N LEU A 441 -32.21 -13.86 28.54
CA LEU A 441 -32.35 -12.80 29.54
C LEU A 441 -31.25 -12.90 30.61
N VAL A 442 -30.99 -14.08 31.15
CA VAL A 442 -29.98 -14.32 32.19
C VAL A 442 -28.56 -14.08 31.70
N ASP A 443 -28.23 -14.55 30.50
CA ASP A 443 -26.90 -14.35 29.93
C ASP A 443 -26.59 -12.86 29.74
N GLN A 444 -27.61 -12.08 29.33
CA GLN A 444 -27.53 -10.66 29.02
C GLN A 444 -28.10 -9.73 30.11
N LEU A 445 -28.28 -10.24 31.34
CA LEU A 445 -28.97 -9.52 32.42
C LEU A 445 -28.32 -8.15 32.72
N GLY A 446 -27.01 -8.02 32.49
CA GLY A 446 -26.26 -6.77 32.68
C GLY A 446 -26.61 -5.63 31.70
N LYS A 447 -27.31 -5.92 30.59
CA LYS A 447 -27.82 -4.91 29.66
C LYS A 447 -29.17 -4.32 30.10
N PHE A 448 -29.84 -4.96 31.05
CA PHE A 448 -31.09 -4.48 31.62
C PHE A 448 -30.83 -3.57 32.82
N ARG A 449 -31.68 -2.57 33.03
CA ARG A 449 -31.62 -1.61 34.13
C ARG A 449 -33.01 -1.44 34.75
N GLY A 450 -33.07 -1.47 36.08
CA GLY A 450 -34.30 -1.23 36.82
C GLY A 450 -35.35 -2.34 36.65
N LEU A 451 -34.90 -3.60 36.55
CA LEU A 451 -35.80 -4.73 36.52
C LEU A 451 -36.55 -4.88 37.85
N GLU A 452 -37.84 -5.16 37.78
CA GLU A 452 -38.68 -5.37 38.95
C GLU A 452 -38.35 -6.68 39.69
N LEU A 453 -38.55 -6.69 41.01
CA LEU A 453 -38.35 -7.86 41.87
C LEU A 453 -39.16 -9.09 41.41
N ALA A 454 -40.33 -8.87 40.79
CA ALA A 454 -41.17 -9.94 40.26
C ALA A 454 -40.43 -10.78 39.20
N ILE A 455 -39.61 -10.14 38.37
CA ILE A 455 -38.83 -10.80 37.31
C ILE A 455 -37.73 -11.65 37.92
N ALA A 456 -37.01 -11.13 38.91
CA ALA A 456 -36.03 -11.91 39.65
C ALA A 456 -36.66 -13.14 40.32
N THR A 457 -37.84 -12.95 40.92
CA THR A 457 -38.58 -14.04 41.57
C THR A 457 -38.98 -15.12 40.57
N GLN A 458 -39.42 -14.74 39.36
CA GLN A 458 -39.71 -15.68 38.27
C GLN A 458 -38.47 -16.42 37.77
N LEU A 459 -37.31 -15.76 37.69
CA LEU A 459 -36.06 -16.42 37.28
C LEU A 459 -35.56 -17.42 38.34
N LEU A 460 -35.79 -17.13 39.62
CA LEU A 460 -35.37 -17.96 40.77
C LEU A 460 -36.20 -19.23 40.98
N THR A 461 -37.29 -19.45 40.24
CA THR A 461 -38.08 -20.69 40.37
C THR A 461 -37.40 -21.92 39.77
N SER A 462 -36.27 -21.75 39.07
CA SER A 462 -35.44 -22.85 38.54
C SER A 462 -34.04 -22.83 39.18
N SER A 463 -33.56 -23.99 39.64
CA SER A 463 -32.25 -24.14 40.30
C SER A 463 -31.07 -23.84 39.38
N GLU A 464 -31.18 -24.18 38.10
CA GLU A 464 -30.15 -23.89 37.09
C GLU A 464 -30.01 -22.37 36.89
N ARG A 465 -31.15 -21.65 36.88
CA ARG A 465 -31.21 -20.20 36.69
C ARG A 465 -30.75 -19.43 37.92
N ALA A 466 -31.05 -19.92 39.12
CA ALA A 466 -30.59 -19.34 40.37
C ALA A 466 -29.06 -19.31 40.48
N THR A 467 -28.39 -20.31 39.91
CA THR A 467 -26.92 -20.39 39.86
C THR A 467 -26.35 -19.29 38.98
N LEU A 468 -26.91 -19.11 37.77
CA LEU A 468 -26.48 -18.09 36.82
C LEU A 468 -26.78 -16.65 37.31
N LEU A 469 -27.89 -16.43 38.04
CA LEU A 469 -28.18 -15.14 38.66
C LEU A 469 -27.17 -14.75 39.74
N ALA A 470 -26.64 -15.74 40.49
CA ALA A 470 -25.69 -15.49 41.58
C ALA A 470 -24.35 -14.90 41.10
N GLU A 471 -24.03 -15.03 39.82
CA GLU A 471 -22.79 -14.55 39.20
C GLU A 471 -22.90 -13.13 38.61
N LYS A 472 -24.09 -12.51 38.65
CA LYS A 472 -24.35 -11.20 38.01
C LYS A 472 -24.36 -10.05 39.03
N PRO A 473 -24.08 -8.79 38.62
CA PRO A 473 -24.11 -7.61 39.50
C PRO A 473 -25.56 -7.19 39.82
N LEU A 474 -26.22 -7.96 40.69
CA LEU A 474 -27.67 -7.84 40.98
C LEU A 474 -28.10 -6.42 41.37
N ALA A 475 -27.27 -5.69 42.12
CA ALA A 475 -27.57 -4.34 42.60
C ALA A 475 -27.80 -3.33 41.47
N GLN A 476 -27.06 -3.46 40.37
CA GLN A 476 -27.21 -2.60 39.19
C GLN A 476 -28.48 -2.95 38.39
N ILE A 477 -28.92 -4.20 38.48
CA ILE A 477 -29.95 -4.77 37.60
C ILE A 477 -31.34 -4.66 38.24
N PHE A 478 -31.47 -5.00 39.52
CA PHE A 478 -32.75 -5.02 40.25
C PHE A 478 -32.87 -3.92 41.31
N GLY A 479 -31.81 -3.14 41.55
CA GLY A 479 -31.72 -2.21 42.68
C GLY A 479 -31.29 -2.91 43.98
N SER A 480 -30.84 -2.12 44.96
CA SER A 480 -30.19 -2.62 46.19
C SER A 480 -31.13 -3.46 47.07
N GLU A 481 -32.38 -3.03 47.23
CA GLU A 481 -33.37 -3.72 48.07
C GLU A 481 -33.77 -5.10 47.50
N ALA A 482 -34.09 -5.15 46.20
CA ALA A 482 -34.41 -6.41 45.52
C ALA A 482 -33.22 -7.37 45.51
N SER A 483 -32.01 -6.86 45.36
CA SER A 483 -30.78 -7.66 45.39
C SER A 483 -30.56 -8.34 46.74
N ALA A 484 -30.85 -7.66 47.84
CA ALA A 484 -30.76 -8.23 49.18
C ALA A 484 -31.74 -9.40 49.37
N ILE A 485 -32.98 -9.25 48.87
CA ILE A 485 -34.02 -10.28 48.92
C ILE A 485 -33.62 -11.50 48.06
N ILE A 486 -33.08 -11.27 46.86
CA ILE A 486 -32.60 -12.32 45.96
C ILE A 486 -31.45 -13.10 46.60
N ALA A 487 -30.48 -12.39 47.18
CA ALA A 487 -29.35 -13.01 47.89
C ALA A 487 -29.80 -13.83 49.11
N GLU A 488 -30.83 -13.37 49.83
CA GLU A 488 -31.45 -14.12 50.93
C GLU A 488 -32.20 -15.37 50.45
N TYR A 489 -32.94 -15.27 49.33
CA TYR A 489 -33.63 -16.41 48.74
C TYR A 489 -32.65 -17.49 48.24
N ILE A 490 -31.57 -17.11 47.54
CA ILE A 490 -30.53 -18.04 47.08
C ILE A 490 -29.87 -18.73 48.28
N ARG A 491 -29.61 -17.98 49.36
CA ARG A 491 -29.03 -18.49 50.61
C ARG A 491 -29.92 -19.53 51.29
N ASP A 492 -31.22 -19.30 51.36
CA ASP A 492 -32.19 -20.19 52.01
C ASP A 492 -32.49 -21.44 51.18
N LYS A 493 -32.73 -21.27 49.87
CA LYS A 493 -33.19 -22.34 48.97
C LYS A 493 -32.07 -23.18 48.37
N TYR A 494 -30.88 -22.60 48.19
CA TYR A 494 -29.74 -23.26 47.53
C TYR A 494 -28.44 -23.19 48.34
N PRO A 495 -28.43 -23.65 49.60
CA PRO A 495 -27.26 -23.57 50.48
C PRO A 495 -26.03 -24.35 49.96
N SER A 496 -26.21 -25.28 49.01
CA SER A 496 -25.13 -25.99 48.34
C SER A 496 -24.34 -25.11 47.36
N LEU A 497 -24.93 -24.06 46.80
CA LEU A 497 -24.23 -23.10 45.92
C LEU A 497 -23.21 -22.26 46.69
N LEU A 498 -23.39 -22.11 48.01
CA LEU A 498 -22.48 -21.44 48.92
C LEU A 498 -21.37 -22.36 49.48
N ARG A 499 -21.38 -23.66 49.15
CA ARG A 499 -20.38 -24.64 49.61
C ARG A 499 -19.22 -24.85 48.64
N TYR A 500 -19.32 -24.40 47.38
CA TYR A 500 -18.21 -24.42 46.44
C TYR A 500 -17.32 -23.20 46.66
N GLY A 501 -16.07 -23.42 47.08
CA GLY A 501 -15.14 -22.38 47.55
C GLY A 501 -14.77 -21.29 46.53
N ASP A 502 -15.10 -21.46 45.24
CA ASP A 502 -14.71 -20.54 44.16
C ASP A 502 -15.74 -19.43 43.86
N THR A 503 -16.99 -19.52 44.32
CA THR A 503 -18.03 -18.51 44.03
C THR A 503 -18.06 -17.38 45.06
N THR A 504 -17.69 -17.66 46.31
CA THR A 504 -17.70 -16.69 47.42
C THR A 504 -16.78 -15.47 47.22
N PRO A 505 -15.54 -15.61 46.71
CA PRO A 505 -14.67 -14.46 46.41
C PRO A 505 -15.22 -13.58 45.27
N SER A 506 -15.87 -14.19 44.28
CA SER A 506 -16.50 -13.49 43.15
C SER A 506 -17.75 -12.72 43.59
N LEU A 507 -18.57 -13.31 44.47
CA LEU A 507 -19.72 -12.64 45.08
C LEU A 507 -19.31 -11.42 45.92
N LEU A 508 -18.22 -11.54 46.69
CA LEU A 508 -17.66 -10.46 47.51
C LEU A 508 -17.03 -9.34 46.70
N ARG A 509 -16.49 -9.61 45.50
CA ARG A 509 -15.90 -8.58 44.61
C ARG A 509 -16.94 -7.71 43.89
N HIS A 510 -18.17 -8.20 43.70
CA HIS A 510 -19.17 -7.55 42.85
C HIS A 510 -20.42 -7.04 43.60
N CYS A 511 -20.48 -7.24 44.92
CA CYS A 511 -21.54 -6.68 45.77
C CYS A 511 -20.99 -5.50 46.57
N HIS A 512 -21.69 -4.37 46.60
CA HIS A 512 -21.41 -3.24 47.49
C HIS A 512 -22.52 -3.11 48.54
N GLU A 513 -22.22 -2.49 49.68
CA GLU A 513 -23.14 -2.29 50.82
C GLU A 513 -23.62 -3.57 51.54
N LEU A 514 -22.77 -4.59 51.60
CA LEU A 514 -23.06 -5.81 52.36
C LEU A 514 -23.22 -5.52 53.87
N PRO A 515 -24.20 -6.14 54.56
CA PRO A 515 -24.44 -5.92 55.99
C PRO A 515 -23.46 -6.69 56.90
N ALA A 516 -23.19 -6.15 58.10
CA ALA A 516 -22.29 -6.72 59.12
C ALA A 516 -22.48 -8.21 59.38
N ALA A 517 -23.73 -8.69 59.43
CA ALA A 517 -24.06 -10.08 59.72
C ALA A 517 -23.38 -11.07 58.75
N PHE A 518 -23.18 -10.67 57.49
CA PHE A 518 -22.51 -11.49 56.49
C PHE A 518 -20.99 -11.55 56.71
N GLY A 519 -20.38 -10.42 57.06
CA GLY A 519 -18.96 -10.34 57.41
C GLY A 519 -18.64 -11.16 58.66
N LEU A 520 -19.46 -11.07 59.70
CA LEU A 520 -19.30 -11.82 60.95
C LEU A 520 -19.44 -13.34 60.75
N PHE A 521 -20.37 -13.78 59.89
CA PHE A 521 -20.52 -15.19 59.53
C PHE A 521 -19.27 -15.75 58.84
N LEU A 522 -18.65 -15.00 57.94
CA LEU A 522 -17.43 -15.42 57.25
C LEU A 522 -16.22 -15.51 58.20
N ILE A 523 -16.16 -14.64 59.21
CA ILE A 523 -15.17 -14.71 60.30
C ILE A 523 -15.39 -15.97 61.15
N GLU A 524 -16.64 -16.30 61.49
CA GLU A 524 -16.99 -17.51 62.26
C GLU A 524 -16.56 -18.81 61.55
N LYS A 525 -16.57 -18.84 60.21
CA LYS A 525 -16.17 -20.01 59.43
C LYS A 525 -14.66 -20.14 59.18
N ASN A 526 -13.86 -19.18 59.65
CA ASN A 526 -12.38 -19.18 59.70
C ASN A 526 -11.63 -19.48 58.36
N SER A 527 -12.35 -19.63 57.25
CA SER A 527 -11.83 -20.12 55.96
C SER A 527 -11.65 -19.00 54.92
N TYR A 528 -12.08 -17.77 55.24
CA TYR A 528 -12.18 -16.67 54.27
C TYR A 528 -11.61 -15.33 54.77
N ILE A 529 -10.86 -15.34 55.88
CA ILE A 529 -10.33 -14.14 56.55
C ILE A 529 -9.42 -13.31 55.63
N ALA A 530 -8.61 -13.95 54.78
CA ALA A 530 -7.75 -13.26 53.82
C ALA A 530 -8.55 -12.48 52.76
N ILE A 531 -9.65 -13.05 52.27
CA ILE A 531 -10.50 -12.43 51.24
C ILE A 531 -11.33 -11.27 51.83
N LEU A 532 -11.80 -11.43 53.07
CA LEU A 532 -12.52 -10.40 53.82
C LEU A 532 -11.66 -9.16 54.07
N ARG A 533 -10.37 -9.36 54.34
CA ARG A 533 -9.39 -8.28 54.54
C ARG A 533 -9.22 -7.41 53.30
N ASP A 534 -9.22 -8.01 52.11
CA ASP A 534 -9.06 -7.31 50.84
C ASP A 534 -10.38 -6.75 50.27
N SER A 535 -11.53 -7.16 50.82
CA SER A 535 -12.87 -6.79 50.34
C SER A 535 -13.68 -5.96 51.35
N LEU A 536 -13.03 -5.38 52.36
CA LEU A 536 -13.71 -4.63 53.44
C LEU A 536 -14.50 -3.43 52.89
N ILE A 537 -14.02 -2.82 51.81
CA ILE A 537 -14.65 -1.68 51.12
C ILE A 537 -16.05 -2.00 50.56
N ASN A 538 -16.39 -3.28 50.42
CA ASN A 538 -17.66 -3.74 49.87
C ASN A 538 -18.77 -3.89 50.92
N PHE A 539 -18.45 -3.73 52.19
CA PHE A 539 -19.42 -3.66 53.29
C PHE A 539 -19.87 -2.22 53.54
N ARG A 540 -21.00 -2.03 54.20
CA ARG A 540 -21.45 -0.69 54.61
C ARG A 540 -20.43 -0.05 55.53
N ARG A 541 -20.20 1.26 55.35
CA ARG A 541 -19.18 1.98 56.11
C ARG A 541 -19.45 1.95 57.62
N GLU A 542 -20.71 1.99 58.04
CA GLU A 542 -21.09 1.84 59.46
C GLU A 542 -20.76 0.45 60.04
N ASP A 543 -20.61 -0.57 59.21
CA ASP A 543 -20.36 -1.95 59.61
C ASP A 543 -18.87 -2.31 59.64
N HIS A 544 -18.00 -1.45 59.08
CA HIS A 544 -16.55 -1.70 58.97
C HIS A 544 -15.90 -1.85 60.34
N GLU A 545 -16.34 -1.10 61.35
CA GLU A 545 -15.78 -1.13 62.70
C GLU A 545 -16.09 -2.46 63.40
N ALA A 546 -17.32 -2.95 63.30
CA ALA A 546 -17.73 -4.23 63.89
C ALA A 546 -16.99 -5.42 63.24
N ILE A 547 -16.80 -5.38 61.92
CA ILE A 547 -16.07 -6.42 61.17
C ILE A 547 -14.57 -6.35 61.47
N ALA A 548 -13.98 -5.15 61.50
CA ALA A 548 -12.57 -4.96 61.83
C ALA A 548 -12.26 -5.39 63.27
N GLN A 549 -13.15 -5.12 64.22
CA GLN A 549 -12.99 -5.53 65.60
C GLN A 549 -13.07 -7.05 65.76
N ALA A 550 -14.01 -7.72 65.08
CA ALA A 550 -14.08 -9.18 65.05
C ALA A 550 -12.86 -9.83 64.37
N LEU A 551 -12.26 -9.18 63.36
CA LEU A 551 -11.01 -9.62 62.71
C LEU A 551 -9.78 -9.43 63.62
N LEU A 552 -9.73 -8.35 64.38
CA LEU A 552 -8.68 -8.08 65.36
C LEU A 552 -8.74 -9.04 66.55
N GLU A 553 -9.94 -9.42 66.98
CA GLU A 553 -10.15 -10.42 68.03
C GLU A 553 -9.75 -11.84 67.58
N THR A 554 -9.77 -12.13 66.27
CA THR A 554 -9.38 -13.44 65.71
C THR A 554 -7.90 -13.54 65.32
N ASN A 555 -7.19 -12.44 65.05
CA ASN A 555 -5.77 -12.45 64.65
C ASN A 555 -4.90 -11.54 65.54
N GLY A 556 -4.11 -12.15 66.43
CA GLY A 556 -3.16 -11.45 67.30
C GLY A 556 -2.02 -10.74 66.56
N SER A 557 -1.99 -9.41 66.69
CA SER A 557 -0.88 -8.44 66.57
C SER A 557 -0.08 -8.33 65.24
N SER A 558 -0.24 -7.19 64.53
CA SER A 558 0.78 -6.14 64.29
C SER A 558 0.42 -5.25 63.07
N SER A 559 0.72 -3.95 63.18
CA SER A 559 0.31 -2.84 62.26
C SER A 559 1.47 -2.37 61.36
N PRO A 560 1.23 -1.97 60.09
CA PRO A 560 2.26 -1.29 59.27
C PRO A 560 1.76 0.03 58.62
N PHE A 561 2.30 1.18 59.04
CA PHE A 561 2.37 2.39 58.19
C PHE A 561 3.58 3.24 58.60
N SER A 562 4.59 3.30 57.75
CA SER A 562 5.58 4.38 57.74
C SER A 562 6.26 4.42 56.38
N HIS A 563 6.16 5.55 55.67
CA HIS A 563 7.22 6.21 54.87
C HIS A 563 6.59 7.18 53.86
N LEU A 564 6.51 8.45 54.23
CA LEU A 564 6.37 9.61 53.34
C LEU A 564 7.06 10.77 54.05
N ASP A 565 8.24 11.16 53.58
CA ASP A 565 8.82 12.51 53.71
C ASP A 565 10.19 12.55 53.03
N GLN A 566 10.34 13.48 52.06
CA GLN A 566 11.52 14.31 51.75
C GLN A 566 11.62 14.62 50.25
N LEU A 567 11.65 15.92 49.89
CA LEU A 567 12.59 16.54 48.94
C LEU A 567 12.27 18.04 48.71
N GLU A 568 13.25 18.93 48.92
CA GLU A 568 13.21 20.35 48.53
C GLU A 568 14.63 20.94 48.25
N LEU A 569 14.69 21.95 47.34
CA LEU A 569 15.73 22.98 47.01
C LEU A 569 16.92 22.59 46.09
N GLY A 570 17.48 23.38 45.13
CA GLY A 570 17.34 24.75 44.58
C GLY A 570 18.68 25.19 43.88
N SER A 571 18.74 26.20 42.97
CA SER A 571 19.89 27.15 42.78
C SER A 571 19.76 28.20 41.63
N GLU A 572 20.36 29.39 41.84
CA GLU A 572 20.07 30.70 41.23
C GLU A 572 21.28 31.37 40.52
N THR A 573 22.14 30.61 39.84
CA THR A 573 23.44 31.15 39.33
C THR A 573 23.56 31.35 37.82
N THR A 574 22.52 31.04 37.02
CA THR A 574 22.61 31.06 35.54
C THR A 574 22.25 32.40 34.90
N ALA A 575 21.38 33.19 35.53
CA ALA A 575 20.81 34.41 34.94
C ALA A 575 21.82 35.57 34.77
N GLN A 576 22.89 35.61 35.57
CA GLN A 576 23.88 36.69 35.49
C GLN A 576 24.87 36.54 34.32
N SER A 577 25.00 35.35 33.73
CA SER A 577 25.91 35.09 32.61
C SER A 577 25.38 35.61 31.25
N LEU A 578 24.06 35.72 31.10
CA LEU A 578 23.42 36.03 29.82
C LEU A 578 23.35 37.53 29.49
N LYS A 579 23.50 38.41 30.49
CA LYS A 579 23.40 39.87 30.30
C LYS A 579 24.62 40.54 29.63
N GLN A 580 25.68 39.79 29.31
CA GLN A 580 26.94 40.36 28.81
C GLN A 580 27.32 39.93 27.37
N GLU A 581 26.49 39.14 26.68
CA GLU A 581 26.82 38.58 25.35
C GLU A 581 26.26 39.46 24.22
N THR A 582 27.13 39.92 23.30
CA THR A 582 26.79 40.93 22.26
C THR A 582 26.77 40.38 20.83
N ASN A 583 27.05 39.08 20.63
CA ASN A 583 27.02 38.44 19.32
C ASN A 583 25.67 37.72 19.07
N PRO A 584 24.90 38.10 18.02
CA PRO A 584 23.54 37.58 17.80
C PRO A 584 23.49 36.07 17.51
N PHE A 585 24.50 35.48 16.89
CA PHE A 585 24.53 34.03 16.61
C PHE A 585 24.91 33.21 17.84
N THR A 586 25.84 33.72 18.67
CA THR A 586 26.21 33.09 19.95
C THR A 586 25.08 33.22 20.97
N LEU A 587 24.33 34.34 20.94
CA LEU A 587 23.16 34.55 21.77
C LEU A 587 22.02 33.59 21.37
N LEU A 588 21.73 33.44 20.07
CA LEU A 588 20.74 32.45 19.59
C LEU A 588 21.06 31.02 20.02
N HIS A 589 22.34 30.63 19.92
CA HIS A 589 22.77 29.27 20.27
C HIS A 589 22.78 29.01 21.79
N LYS A 590 22.97 30.05 22.62
CA LYS A 590 22.86 29.96 24.09
C LYS A 590 21.42 30.07 24.58
N VAL A 591 20.58 30.87 23.91
CA VAL A 591 19.14 31.04 24.20
C VAL A 591 18.35 29.76 23.91
N ALA A 592 18.67 29.06 22.81
CA ALA A 592 18.04 27.78 22.47
C ALA A 592 18.22 26.67 23.54
N GLY A 593 19.25 26.76 24.40
CA GLY A 593 19.48 25.82 25.51
C GLY A 593 18.91 26.26 26.87
N VAL A 594 18.33 27.46 26.97
CA VAL A 594 17.93 28.08 28.25
C VAL A 594 16.44 28.45 28.31
N ILE A 595 15.72 28.48 27.20
CA ILE A 595 14.29 28.83 27.15
C ILE A 595 13.43 27.94 28.08
N ASP A 596 13.75 26.65 28.21
CA ASP A 596 13.02 25.74 29.11
C ASP A 596 13.21 26.02 30.62
N ARG A 597 14.07 26.99 30.98
CA ARG A 597 14.45 27.27 32.39
C ARG A 597 14.31 28.74 32.81
N LEU A 598 13.70 29.59 31.99
CA LEU A 598 13.45 31.00 32.34
C LEU A 598 12.11 31.17 33.07
N ALA A 599 12.10 32.02 34.10
CA ALA A 599 10.86 32.46 34.74
C ALA A 599 10.07 33.40 33.83
N GLU A 600 8.75 33.41 33.96
CA GLU A 600 7.82 34.04 33.03
C GLU A 600 8.03 35.55 32.81
N ALA A 601 8.57 36.26 33.81
CA ALA A 601 8.87 37.69 33.71
C ALA A 601 10.00 38.02 32.72
N ASP A 602 10.96 37.11 32.53
CA ASP A 602 12.10 37.33 31.62
C ASP A 602 11.75 37.03 30.15
N LYS A 603 10.71 36.22 29.89
CA LYS A 603 10.18 35.98 28.54
C LYS A 603 9.55 37.23 27.94
N GLN A 604 8.82 38.02 28.75
CA GLN A 604 8.19 39.26 28.31
C GLN A 604 9.23 40.32 27.89
N ALA A 605 10.34 40.44 28.62
CA ALA A 605 11.40 41.38 28.28
C ALA A 605 12.12 41.03 26.96
N LEU A 606 12.24 39.73 26.63
CA LEU A 606 12.77 39.28 25.35
C LEU A 606 11.80 39.58 24.20
N HIS A 607 10.50 39.43 24.45
CA HIS A 607 9.43 39.73 23.49
C HIS A 607 9.42 41.21 23.08
N ASP A 608 9.56 42.13 24.04
CA ASP A 608 9.59 43.58 23.77
C ASP A 608 10.83 43.99 22.94
N HIS A 609 11.97 43.32 23.13
CA HIS A 609 13.21 43.61 22.39
C HIS A 609 13.16 43.17 20.91
N ILE A 610 12.45 42.08 20.61
CA ILE A 610 12.28 41.57 19.24
C ILE A 610 11.30 42.45 18.45
N ALA A 611 10.26 42.98 19.11
CA ALA A 611 9.27 43.86 18.49
C ALA A 611 9.88 45.18 17.95
N GLU A 612 10.98 45.65 18.53
CA GLU A 612 11.64 46.91 18.16
C GLU A 612 12.65 46.78 16.99
N ASN A 613 12.95 45.56 16.51
CA ASN A 613 14.03 45.33 15.54
C ASN A 613 13.52 44.88 14.16
N THR A 614 13.34 45.84 13.25
CA THR A 614 12.70 45.67 11.92
C THR A 614 13.43 44.71 10.97
N MET A 615 14.77 44.60 11.02
CA MET A 615 15.52 43.68 10.16
C MET A 615 15.31 42.20 10.53
N LEU A 616 15.07 41.90 11.82
CA LEU A 616 14.76 40.56 12.29
C LEU A 616 13.36 40.12 11.83
N ARG A 617 12.42 41.07 11.75
CA ARG A 617 11.04 40.82 11.33
C ARG A 617 10.93 40.43 9.85
N GLU A 618 11.59 41.21 8.98
CA GLU A 618 11.51 41.00 7.52
C GLU A 618 12.25 39.74 7.05
N GLY A 619 13.31 39.31 7.75
CA GLY A 619 14.01 38.06 7.45
C GLY A 619 13.22 36.79 7.81
N ILE A 620 12.27 36.88 8.75
CA ILE A 620 11.47 35.76 9.26
C ILE A 620 10.21 35.55 8.41
N ASP A 621 9.55 36.63 7.96
CA ASP A 621 8.33 36.57 7.15
C ASP A 621 8.53 35.83 5.81
N PHE A 622 9.72 35.93 5.20
CA PHE A 622 10.04 35.26 3.93
C PHE A 622 10.28 33.75 4.06
N ILE A 623 10.72 33.28 5.24
CA ILE A 623 11.01 31.86 5.51
C ILE A 623 9.72 31.11 5.90
N VAL A 624 8.79 31.78 6.59
CA VAL A 624 7.59 31.17 7.17
C VAL A 624 6.51 30.85 6.12
N LEU A 625 6.31 31.70 5.11
CA LEU A 625 5.22 31.53 4.14
C LEU A 625 5.41 30.33 3.19
N ASN A 626 6.65 29.95 2.88
CA ASN A 626 6.95 28.79 2.02
C ASN A 626 6.98 27.46 2.78
N GLN A 627 7.23 27.49 4.09
CA GLN A 627 7.38 26.31 4.94
C GLN A 627 6.04 25.80 5.47
N ALA A 628 5.04 26.66 5.65
CA ALA A 628 3.77 26.33 6.30
C ALA A 628 2.80 25.45 5.48
N ILE A 629 3.02 25.27 4.17
CA ILE A 629 2.07 24.54 3.33
C ILE A 629 2.27 23.01 3.36
N MET A 630 3.47 22.44 3.61
CA MET A 630 3.62 20.97 3.61
C MET A 630 4.76 20.44 4.50
N ASP A 631 4.56 20.23 5.82
CA ASP A 631 5.24 19.13 6.57
C ASP A 631 4.92 19.10 8.07
N PHE A 632 4.48 17.94 8.57
CA PHE A 632 4.13 17.67 9.98
C PHE A 632 5.33 17.42 10.93
N ARG A 633 6.56 17.72 10.49
CA ARG A 633 7.79 17.48 11.29
C ARG A 633 8.59 18.72 11.69
N GLN A 634 8.13 19.93 11.36
CA GLN A 634 8.71 21.16 11.93
C GLN A 634 7.90 21.73 13.10
N PHE A 635 7.16 20.90 13.83
CA PHE A 635 6.29 21.37 14.91
C PHE A 635 7.05 21.98 16.10
N ASP A 636 8.30 21.57 16.38
CA ASP A 636 9.12 22.21 17.42
C ASP A 636 9.56 23.63 17.04
N ARG A 637 9.70 23.94 15.74
CA ARG A 637 9.93 25.30 15.24
C ARG A 637 8.62 26.09 15.11
N LEU A 638 7.52 25.39 14.82
CA LEU A 638 6.17 25.95 14.77
C LEU A 638 5.69 26.38 16.16
N HIS A 639 6.01 25.64 17.23
CA HIS A 639 5.68 26.01 18.61
C HIS A 639 6.36 27.32 19.04
N ALA A 640 7.59 27.58 18.58
CA ALA A 640 8.28 28.86 18.79
C ALA A 640 7.79 29.98 17.86
N SER A 641 7.15 29.63 16.74
CA SER A 641 6.63 30.59 15.74
C SER A 641 5.15 30.94 15.95
N LEU A 642 4.36 30.06 16.58
CA LEU A 642 2.93 30.22 16.84
C LEU A 642 2.63 31.10 18.05
N GLU A 643 3.55 31.25 19.00
CA GLU A 643 3.45 32.30 20.03
C GLU A 643 3.57 33.72 19.42
N LEU A 644 4.07 33.85 18.18
CA LEU A 644 4.35 35.14 17.55
C LEU A 644 3.33 35.61 16.51
N PHE A 645 2.47 34.74 15.95
CA PHE A 645 1.63 35.11 14.79
C PHE A 645 0.23 34.46 14.78
N GLY A 646 -0.83 35.27 14.90
CA GLY A 646 -2.22 34.80 14.96
C GLY A 646 -3.03 34.99 13.67
N ASN A 647 -2.80 34.20 12.61
CA ASN A 647 -3.76 34.03 11.50
C ASN A 647 -3.44 32.80 10.61
N PHE A 648 -4.18 31.70 10.78
CA PHE A 648 -4.30 30.57 9.83
C PHE A 648 -5.79 30.22 9.62
N PRO A 649 -6.18 29.57 8.51
CA PRO A 649 -7.56 29.14 8.32
C PRO A 649 -7.88 27.99 9.29
N PRO A 650 -8.97 28.06 10.07
CA PRO A 650 -9.24 27.07 11.10
C PRO A 650 -9.76 25.77 10.47
N PHE A 651 -9.20 24.62 10.88
CA PHE A 651 -9.97 23.38 10.90
C PHE A 651 -11.07 23.53 11.97
N SER A 652 -12.24 22.95 11.75
CA SER A 652 -13.37 23.09 12.69
C SER A 652 -13.10 22.36 14.01
N GLU A 653 -13.74 22.82 15.09
CA GLU A 653 -13.69 22.15 16.41
C GLU A 653 -14.07 20.66 16.30
N GLN A 654 -15.07 20.32 15.48
CA GLN A 654 -15.50 18.95 15.20
C GLN A 654 -14.42 18.10 14.52
N GLU A 655 -13.67 18.67 13.57
CA GLU A 655 -12.56 17.95 12.92
C GLU A 655 -11.41 17.70 13.90
N GLY A 656 -11.11 18.69 14.75
CA GLY A 656 -10.13 18.55 15.82
C GLY A 656 -10.53 17.48 16.84
N GLU A 657 -11.79 17.46 17.27
CA GLU A 657 -12.32 16.44 18.19
C GLU A 657 -12.28 15.04 17.59
N LYS A 658 -12.68 14.90 16.31
CA LYS A 658 -12.63 13.63 15.60
C LYS A 658 -11.20 13.11 15.46
N MET A 659 -10.25 13.97 15.06
CA MET A 659 -8.84 13.61 15.00
C MET A 659 -8.30 13.23 16.38
N LEU A 660 -8.69 13.96 17.43
CA LEU A 660 -8.27 13.66 18.80
C LEU A 660 -8.81 12.31 19.28
N GLU A 661 -10.04 11.97 18.90
CA GLU A 661 -10.65 10.67 19.17
C GLU A 661 -9.94 9.55 18.40
N GLU A 662 -9.64 9.75 17.11
CA GLU A 662 -8.87 8.80 16.30
C GLU A 662 -7.46 8.57 16.89
N LEU A 663 -6.72 9.64 17.23
CA LEU A 663 -5.40 9.54 17.85
C LEU A 663 -5.47 8.83 19.22
N SER A 664 -6.52 9.11 20.00
CA SER A 664 -6.75 8.45 21.29
C SER A 664 -7.07 6.97 21.14
N GLN A 665 -7.87 6.58 20.15
CA GLN A 665 -8.19 5.18 19.83
C GLN A 665 -6.97 4.42 19.31
N LEU A 666 -6.08 5.10 18.59
CA LEU A 666 -4.83 4.54 18.07
C LEU A 666 -3.72 4.45 19.11
N GLY A 667 -3.91 5.01 20.32
CA GLY A 667 -2.91 5.03 21.38
C GLY A 667 -1.81 6.08 21.18
N PHE A 668 -2.01 7.04 20.28
CA PHE A 668 -1.03 8.08 19.92
C PHE A 668 -1.06 9.25 20.92
N SER A 669 -0.70 8.94 22.17
CA SER A 669 -0.79 9.84 23.34
C SER A 669 0.01 11.14 23.14
N TYR A 670 1.18 11.06 22.53
CA TYR A 670 2.05 12.21 22.26
C TYR A 670 1.44 13.15 21.20
N GLN A 671 0.92 12.60 20.11
CA GLN A 671 0.30 13.35 19.01
C GLN A 671 -1.03 13.95 19.46
N ALA A 672 -1.80 13.23 20.28
CA ALA A 672 -3.02 13.72 20.89
C ALA A 672 -2.71 14.91 21.83
N SER A 673 -1.63 14.86 22.61
CA SER A 673 -1.18 15.98 23.44
C SER A 673 -0.82 17.21 22.59
N HIS A 674 -0.16 17.03 21.45
CA HIS A 674 0.15 18.13 20.51
C HIS A 674 -1.09 18.71 19.84
N LEU A 675 -2.04 17.86 19.43
CA LEU A 675 -3.30 18.31 18.86
C LEU A 675 -4.11 19.11 19.88
N ILE A 676 -4.12 18.71 21.16
CA ILE A 676 -4.77 19.47 22.24
C ILE A 676 -4.13 20.86 22.37
N ALA A 677 -2.81 20.95 22.39
CA ALA A 677 -2.12 22.24 22.44
C ALA A 677 -2.50 23.13 21.23
N CYS A 678 -2.60 22.55 20.04
CA CYS A 678 -3.04 23.28 18.84
C CYS A 678 -4.49 23.75 18.94
N MET A 679 -5.39 22.88 19.40
CA MET A 679 -6.81 23.20 19.61
C MET A 679 -6.97 24.35 20.62
N GLU A 680 -6.24 24.30 21.74
CA GLU A 680 -6.24 25.36 22.75
C GLU A 680 -5.68 26.69 22.19
N LEU A 681 -4.62 26.63 21.37
CA LEU A 681 -4.02 27.80 20.72
C LEU A 681 -4.97 28.51 19.74
N VAL A 682 -5.86 27.77 19.06
CA VAL A 682 -6.88 28.35 18.17
C VAL A 682 -8.20 28.68 18.89
N GLY A 683 -8.25 28.52 20.22
CA GLY A 683 -9.40 28.90 21.05
C GLY A 683 -10.46 27.81 21.25
N TYR A 684 -10.18 26.55 20.89
CA TYR A 684 -11.05 25.42 21.18
C TYR A 684 -10.81 24.88 22.59
N SER A 685 -11.90 24.49 23.28
CA SER A 685 -11.84 24.04 24.66
C SER A 685 -11.84 22.52 24.75
N VAL A 686 -10.69 21.91 25.08
CA VAL A 686 -10.62 20.47 25.35
C VAL A 686 -10.95 20.19 26.83
N PRO A 687 -11.82 19.21 27.16
CA PRO A 687 -12.11 18.85 28.55
C PRO A 687 -10.85 18.48 29.35
N GLN A 688 -10.66 19.10 30.52
CA GLN A 688 -9.49 18.91 31.39
C GLN A 688 -9.20 17.46 31.77
N GLU A 689 -10.25 16.65 31.94
CA GLU A 689 -10.12 15.23 32.24
C GLU A 689 -9.44 14.47 31.09
N LYS A 690 -9.84 14.76 29.84
CA LYS A 690 -9.28 14.15 28.63
C LYS A 690 -7.81 14.57 28.43
N LYS A 691 -7.51 15.85 28.70
CA LYS A 691 -6.14 16.40 28.67
C LYS A 691 -5.23 15.67 29.66
N LYS A 692 -5.65 15.57 30.93
CA LYS A 692 -4.87 14.91 31.99
C LYS A 692 -4.63 13.42 31.70
N GLN A 693 -5.62 12.72 31.15
CA GLN A 693 -5.47 11.31 30.74
C GLN A 693 -4.43 11.15 29.62
N ILE A 694 -4.44 12.04 28.63
CA ILE A 694 -3.51 12.00 27.49
C ILE A 694 -2.09 12.38 27.92
N GLU A 695 -1.93 13.41 28.75
CA GLU A 695 -0.63 13.83 29.30
C GLU A 695 0.00 12.75 30.20
N MET A 696 -0.78 12.13 31.08
CA MET A 696 -0.31 11.05 31.94
C MET A 696 0.21 9.86 31.12
N ARG A 697 -0.53 9.45 30.07
CA ARG A 697 -0.10 8.40 29.14
C ARG A 697 1.17 8.78 28.39
N ALA A 698 1.29 10.02 27.92
CA ALA A 698 2.48 10.49 27.21
C ALA A 698 3.74 10.49 28.10
N VAL A 699 3.60 10.83 29.40
CA VAL A 699 4.70 10.77 30.38
C VAL A 699 5.10 9.33 30.68
N GLU A 700 4.14 8.44 30.92
CA GLU A 700 4.40 7.01 31.11
C GLU A 700 5.14 6.40 29.91
N GLU A 701 4.72 6.76 28.69
CA GLU A 701 5.32 6.28 27.45
C GLU A 701 6.75 6.82 27.23
N LYS A 702 7.00 8.09 27.57
CA LYS A 702 8.35 8.68 27.56
C LYS A 702 9.29 8.05 28.59
N GLN A 703 8.77 7.62 29.75
CA GLN A 703 9.55 6.89 30.75
C GLN A 703 9.88 5.47 30.25
N ARG A 704 8.89 4.75 29.68
CA ARG A 704 9.10 3.43 29.07
C ARG A 704 10.12 3.46 27.92
N ARG A 705 10.22 4.58 27.18
CA ARG A 705 11.23 4.80 26.12
C ARG A 705 12.67 4.77 26.61
N LYS A 706 12.95 5.24 27.83
CA LYS A 706 14.31 5.35 28.38
C LYS A 706 14.85 4.04 28.96
N GLU A 707 13.97 3.10 29.29
CA GLU A 707 14.29 1.86 30.01
C GLU A 707 14.15 0.61 29.11
N ARG A 708 14.23 0.77 27.78
CA ARG A 708 13.84 -0.29 26.83
C ARG A 708 14.78 -1.49 26.81
N GLU A 709 14.26 -2.62 27.25
CA GLU A 709 14.76 -3.95 26.90
C GLU A 709 14.27 -4.37 25.49
N PRO A 710 15.01 -5.24 24.78
CA PRO A 710 14.58 -5.83 23.52
C PRO A 710 13.18 -6.44 23.66
N GLN A 711 12.22 -5.93 22.90
CA GLN A 711 10.81 -6.35 23.00
C GLN A 711 10.52 -7.59 22.14
N ARG A 712 11.26 -7.74 21.03
CA ARG A 712 10.96 -8.74 20.00
C ARG A 712 12.23 -9.39 19.47
N THR A 713 12.14 -10.66 19.14
CA THR A 713 13.20 -11.41 18.46
C THR A 713 12.96 -11.40 16.96
N VAL A 714 13.84 -10.75 16.21
CA VAL A 714 13.86 -10.87 14.74
C VAL A 714 14.51 -12.21 14.40
N PRO A 715 13.86 -13.08 13.60
CA PRO A 715 14.46 -14.35 13.22
C PRO A 715 15.78 -14.13 12.48
N SER A 716 16.83 -14.76 12.97
CA SER A 716 18.17 -14.64 12.39
C SER A 716 18.33 -15.46 11.10
N GLN A 717 17.55 -16.54 10.93
CA GLN A 717 17.62 -17.40 9.76
C GLN A 717 16.55 -17.06 8.71
N PRO A 718 16.85 -17.27 7.42
CA PRO A 718 15.86 -17.12 6.37
C PRO A 718 14.67 -18.06 6.59
N VAL A 719 13.46 -17.53 6.44
CA VAL A 719 12.21 -18.28 6.50
C VAL A 719 11.72 -18.50 5.09
N ASN A 720 11.38 -19.74 4.76
CA ASN A 720 10.76 -20.06 3.48
C ASN A 720 9.25 -19.77 3.58
N ALA A 721 8.79 -18.71 2.90
CA ALA A 721 7.40 -18.26 3.00
C ALA A 721 6.42 -19.30 2.45
N ASN A 722 6.81 -20.01 1.40
CA ASN A 722 6.00 -21.06 0.79
C ASN A 722 5.82 -22.26 1.74
N ASP A 723 6.89 -22.69 2.42
CA ASP A 723 6.80 -23.73 3.45
C ASP A 723 5.90 -23.31 4.64
N GLN A 724 5.93 -22.03 5.03
CA GLN A 724 5.05 -21.50 6.08
C GLN A 724 3.57 -21.43 5.64
N LEU A 725 3.32 -21.01 4.40
CA LEU A 725 2.00 -21.00 3.78
C LEU A 725 1.37 -22.40 3.81
N ILE A 726 2.13 -23.41 3.35
CA ILE A 726 1.66 -24.80 3.30
C ILE A 726 1.43 -25.35 4.70
N LEU A 727 2.35 -25.10 5.65
CA LEU A 727 2.17 -25.49 7.05
C LEU A 727 0.90 -24.88 7.65
N PHE A 728 0.64 -23.59 7.39
CA PHE A 728 -0.56 -22.89 7.83
C PHE A 728 -1.83 -23.57 7.29
N TYR A 729 -1.95 -23.71 5.97
CA TYR A 729 -3.18 -24.29 5.39
C TYR A 729 -3.38 -25.76 5.72
N VAL A 730 -2.33 -26.56 5.90
CA VAL A 730 -2.46 -27.95 6.40
C VAL A 730 -3.02 -27.96 7.82
N ASN A 731 -2.58 -27.04 8.69
CA ASN A 731 -3.14 -26.92 10.04
C ASN A 731 -4.59 -26.44 10.00
N THR A 732 -4.91 -25.44 9.17
CA THR A 732 -6.27 -24.94 8.98
C THR A 732 -7.19 -26.03 8.43
N TYR A 733 -6.72 -26.84 7.48
CA TYR A 733 -7.46 -28.00 6.97
C TYR A 733 -7.78 -28.98 8.11
N ILE A 734 -6.77 -29.38 8.89
CA ILE A 734 -6.97 -30.30 10.03
C ILE A 734 -7.96 -29.69 11.04
N GLU A 735 -7.83 -28.42 11.37
CA GLU A 735 -8.70 -27.73 12.32
C GLU A 735 -10.15 -27.67 11.84
N ALA A 736 -10.38 -27.32 10.57
CA ALA A 736 -11.70 -27.25 9.96
C ALA A 736 -12.43 -28.61 9.95
N HIS A 737 -11.69 -29.71 9.81
CA HIS A 737 -12.23 -31.07 9.84
C HIS A 737 -12.24 -31.68 11.24
N THR A 738 -11.70 -30.97 12.25
CA THR A 738 -11.69 -31.43 13.64
C THR A 738 -12.93 -30.93 14.38
N PRO A 739 -13.78 -31.82 14.96
CA PRO A 739 -14.99 -31.40 15.67
C PRO A 739 -14.69 -30.39 16.78
N PRO A 740 -15.53 -29.34 16.96
CA PRO A 740 -15.40 -28.39 18.05
C PRO A 740 -15.27 -29.07 19.41
N GLN A 741 -14.38 -28.57 20.29
CA GLN A 741 -14.19 -29.12 21.63
C GLN A 741 -15.52 -29.18 22.41
N GLN A 742 -16.37 -28.16 22.27
CA GLN A 742 -17.72 -28.14 22.84
C GLN A 742 -18.58 -29.32 22.36
N MET A 743 -18.47 -29.73 21.10
CA MET A 743 -19.18 -30.89 20.59
C MET A 743 -18.65 -32.19 21.20
N ILE A 744 -17.33 -32.31 21.35
CA ILE A 744 -16.68 -33.47 21.99
C ILE A 744 -17.10 -33.56 23.46
N ASP A 745 -17.07 -32.45 24.18
CA ASP A 745 -17.47 -32.36 25.58
C ASP A 745 -18.94 -32.71 25.75
N LYS A 746 -19.80 -32.23 24.83
CA LYS A 746 -21.24 -32.54 24.81
C LYS A 746 -21.51 -34.02 24.54
N MET A 747 -20.82 -34.62 23.57
CA MET A 747 -20.91 -36.06 23.28
C MET A 747 -20.56 -36.91 24.49
N TYR A 748 -19.57 -36.47 25.26
CA TYR A 748 -19.13 -37.18 26.46
C TYR A 748 -20.08 -36.97 27.65
N THR A 749 -20.33 -35.72 28.02
CA THR A 749 -21.06 -35.35 29.24
C THR A 749 -22.56 -35.64 29.18
N GLU A 750 -23.20 -35.38 28.04
CA GLU A 750 -24.66 -35.51 27.94
C GLU A 750 -25.11 -36.94 27.59
N LEU A 751 -24.24 -37.73 26.94
CA LEU A 751 -24.67 -38.97 26.27
C LEU A 751 -23.86 -40.20 26.67
N GLY A 752 -22.75 -40.01 27.40
CA GLY A 752 -21.85 -41.11 27.78
C GLY A 752 -21.19 -41.81 26.58
N ILE A 753 -21.12 -41.15 25.41
CA ILE A 753 -20.42 -41.68 24.24
C ILE A 753 -18.93 -41.38 24.45
N ASP A 754 -18.20 -42.39 24.92
CA ASP A 754 -16.77 -42.25 25.21
C ASP A 754 -15.97 -42.32 23.89
N LEU A 755 -15.56 -41.15 23.39
CA LEU A 755 -14.41 -41.08 22.49
C LEU A 755 -13.19 -41.60 23.26
N PRO A 756 -12.44 -42.59 22.73
CA PRO A 756 -11.26 -43.10 23.39
C PRO A 756 -10.40 -41.94 23.88
N PHE A 757 -10.03 -41.93 25.17
CA PHE A 757 -9.26 -40.85 25.80
C PHE A 757 -8.09 -40.37 24.91
N ARG A 758 -7.40 -41.33 24.30
CA ARG A 758 -6.31 -41.08 23.34
C ARG A 758 -6.72 -40.18 22.16
N ILE A 759 -7.89 -40.38 21.55
CA ILE A 759 -8.36 -39.56 20.42
C ILE A 759 -8.69 -38.14 20.88
N ARG A 760 -9.27 -37.97 22.08
CA ARG A 760 -9.53 -36.63 22.64
C ARG A 760 -8.25 -35.85 22.88
N VAL A 761 -7.24 -36.50 23.46
CA VAL A 761 -5.92 -35.91 23.68
C VAL A 761 -5.29 -35.54 22.33
N GLU A 762 -5.29 -36.46 21.36
CA GLU A 762 -4.73 -36.20 20.02
C GLU A 762 -5.43 -35.04 19.29
N VAL A 763 -6.76 -34.91 19.39
CA VAL A 763 -7.53 -33.80 18.83
C VAL A 763 -7.20 -32.47 19.51
N SER A 764 -7.08 -32.46 20.84
CA SER A 764 -6.67 -31.28 21.59
C SER A 764 -5.24 -30.87 21.23
N ASP A 765 -4.34 -31.84 21.09
CA ASP A 765 -2.94 -31.62 20.70
C ASP A 765 -2.82 -31.04 19.28
N ASP A 766 -3.64 -31.52 18.34
CA ASP A 766 -3.68 -30.99 16.97
C ASP A 766 -4.08 -29.51 16.98
N ARG A 767 -5.11 -29.14 17.75
CA ARG A 767 -5.59 -27.75 17.90
C ARG A 767 -4.59 -26.85 18.61
N HIS A 768 -3.97 -27.32 19.69
CA HIS A 768 -2.94 -26.55 20.39
C HIS A 768 -1.71 -26.36 19.51
N THR A 769 -1.35 -27.38 18.74
CA THR A 769 -0.24 -27.29 17.78
C THR A 769 -0.56 -26.30 16.67
N ALA A 770 -1.75 -26.38 16.05
CA ALA A 770 -2.19 -25.43 15.02
C ALA A 770 -2.16 -23.99 15.55
N ASN A 771 -2.79 -23.73 16.69
CA ASN A 771 -2.81 -22.40 17.32
C ASN A 771 -1.41 -21.86 17.64
N ARG A 772 -0.51 -22.72 18.14
CA ARG A 772 0.87 -22.34 18.45
C ARG A 772 1.66 -21.99 17.19
N GLU A 773 1.53 -22.78 16.13
CA GLU A 773 2.21 -22.49 14.86
C GLU A 773 1.60 -21.25 14.17
N HIS A 774 0.28 -21.06 14.23
CA HIS A 774 -0.38 -19.85 13.72
C HIS A 774 0.06 -18.60 14.49
N GLN A 775 0.21 -18.67 15.81
CA GLN A 775 0.75 -17.55 16.61
C GLN A 775 2.17 -17.19 16.19
N LYS A 776 3.06 -18.18 16.03
CA LYS A 776 4.44 -17.94 15.60
C LYS A 776 4.48 -17.32 14.20
N LEU A 777 3.70 -17.87 13.27
CA LEU A 777 3.61 -17.37 11.91
C LEU A 777 3.08 -15.94 11.88
N PHE A 778 2.04 -15.65 12.66
CA PHE A 778 1.46 -14.33 12.77
C PHE A 778 2.47 -13.28 13.28
N GLU A 779 3.20 -13.59 14.35
CA GLU A 779 4.23 -12.67 14.88
C GLU A 779 5.36 -12.43 13.87
N TRP A 780 5.75 -13.47 13.13
CA TRP A 780 6.72 -13.35 12.05
C TRP A 780 6.20 -12.46 10.92
N LEU A 781 5.00 -12.73 10.40
CA LEU A 781 4.36 -11.96 9.33
C LEU A 781 4.16 -10.50 9.72
N ARG A 782 3.74 -10.23 10.97
CA ARG A 782 3.59 -8.86 11.52
C ARG A 782 4.88 -8.06 11.39
N CYS A 783 6.00 -8.64 11.77
CA CYS A 783 7.32 -8.02 11.65
C CYS A 783 7.76 -7.89 10.19
N TYR A 784 7.51 -8.93 9.38
CA TYR A 784 7.89 -8.95 7.97
C TYR A 784 7.19 -7.87 7.15
N CYS A 785 5.89 -7.68 7.36
CA CYS A 785 5.12 -6.68 6.61
C CYS A 785 5.59 -5.24 6.90
N VAL A 786 6.01 -4.94 8.14
CA VAL A 786 6.63 -3.65 8.48
C VAL A 786 7.93 -3.47 7.70
N TYR A 787 8.72 -4.53 7.56
CA TYR A 787 9.92 -4.50 6.74
C TYR A 787 9.60 -4.24 5.26
N ALA A 788 8.63 -4.95 4.68
CA ALA A 788 8.25 -4.77 3.27
C ALA A 788 7.86 -3.32 2.97
N VAL A 789 7.01 -2.73 3.83
CA VAL A 789 6.62 -1.31 3.77
C VAL A 789 7.84 -0.37 3.83
N ALA A 790 8.76 -0.63 4.75
CA ALA A 790 9.96 0.19 4.92
C ALA A 790 10.96 0.06 3.77
N SER A 791 11.09 -1.14 3.21
CA SER A 791 11.94 -1.41 2.04
C SER A 791 11.43 -0.63 0.83
N GLU A 792 10.12 -0.62 0.58
CA GLU A 792 9.53 0.14 -0.52
C GLU A 792 9.73 1.65 -0.34
N LEU A 793 9.44 2.17 0.87
CA LEU A 793 9.66 3.59 1.16
C LEU A 793 11.12 4.03 0.92
N LYS A 794 12.09 3.15 1.22
CA LYS A 794 13.51 3.39 0.94
C LYS A 794 13.81 3.31 -0.55
N HIS A 795 13.34 2.27 -1.25
CA HIS A 795 13.58 2.09 -2.68
C HIS A 795 13.14 3.32 -3.48
N GLN A 796 11.95 3.85 -3.19
CA GLN A 796 11.43 5.04 -3.86
C GLN A 796 12.24 6.30 -3.53
N HIS A 797 12.74 6.43 -2.29
CA HIS A 797 13.66 7.51 -1.94
C HIS A 797 14.95 7.45 -2.76
N ASP A 798 15.52 6.25 -2.92
CA ASP A 798 16.75 6.03 -3.68
C ASP A 798 16.55 6.28 -5.18
N VAL A 799 15.42 5.85 -5.77
CA VAL A 799 15.07 6.11 -7.18
C VAL A 799 14.93 7.62 -7.45
N LEU A 800 14.27 8.36 -6.56
CA LEU A 800 14.11 9.82 -6.69
C LEU A 800 15.46 10.56 -6.59
N ASN A 801 16.37 10.09 -5.75
CA ASN A 801 17.72 10.65 -5.60
C ASN A 801 18.62 10.35 -6.82
N LEU A 802 18.56 9.12 -7.37
CA LEU A 802 19.31 8.73 -8.57
C LEU A 802 18.83 9.47 -9.81
N GLY A 803 17.53 9.71 -9.92
CA GLY A 803 16.93 10.52 -10.98
C GLY A 803 17.40 11.99 -10.99
N GLN A 804 18.00 12.49 -9.92
CA GLN A 804 18.57 13.85 -9.90
C GLN A 804 20.07 13.89 -10.20
N GLN A 805 20.79 12.78 -10.04
CA GLN A 805 22.22 12.72 -10.32
C GLN A 805 22.53 12.44 -11.81
N SER A 806 21.57 11.92 -12.59
CA SER A 806 21.81 11.60 -14.01
C SER A 806 21.41 12.68 -15.02
N PHE A 807 20.76 13.78 -14.59
CA PHE A 807 20.48 14.93 -15.47
C PHE A 807 21.61 15.96 -15.41
N ASP A 808 22.76 15.59 -15.98
CA ASP A 808 23.79 16.55 -16.34
C ASP A 808 23.45 17.22 -17.67
N HIS A 809 23.76 18.51 -17.74
CA HIS A 809 23.18 19.49 -18.66
C HIS A 809 23.43 19.22 -20.15
N LYS A 810 22.36 19.10 -20.97
CA LYS A 810 22.24 19.58 -22.38
C LYS A 810 21.01 18.97 -23.09
N ARG A 811 19.83 19.58 -22.94
CA ARG A 811 18.78 19.68 -23.99
C ARG A 811 17.64 20.57 -23.48
N PRO A 812 17.14 21.53 -24.27
CA PRO A 812 16.01 22.36 -23.88
C PRO A 812 14.72 21.65 -24.30
N PHE A 813 14.14 20.85 -23.40
CA PHE A 813 12.72 20.50 -23.54
C PHE A 813 11.88 21.53 -22.78
N GLY A 814 10.84 22.01 -23.46
CA GLY A 814 9.97 23.09 -23.00
C GLY A 814 9.39 22.82 -21.62
N SER A 815 9.21 23.92 -20.89
CA SER A 815 8.68 24.03 -19.53
C SER A 815 7.44 23.16 -19.27
N ILE A 816 7.65 21.92 -18.86
CA ILE A 816 6.79 21.30 -17.86
C ILE A 816 7.37 21.79 -16.55
N GLN A 817 6.61 22.60 -15.82
CA GLN A 817 6.97 22.98 -14.45
C GLN A 817 7.06 21.70 -13.62
N THR A 818 8.26 21.16 -13.47
CA THR A 818 8.56 20.20 -12.42
C THR A 818 8.42 20.98 -11.11
N GLY A 819 7.24 20.87 -10.49
CA GLY A 819 7.03 21.38 -9.14
C GLY A 819 8.13 20.84 -8.21
N PRO A 820 8.43 21.53 -7.10
CA PRO A 820 9.48 21.10 -6.20
C PRO A 820 9.11 19.72 -5.67
N TYR A 821 9.78 18.68 -6.15
CA TYR A 821 9.79 17.37 -5.51
C TYR A 821 10.46 17.60 -4.14
N ARG A 822 9.64 17.97 -3.16
CA ARG A 822 10.07 18.21 -1.78
C ARG A 822 10.58 16.88 -1.26
N TYR A 823 11.88 16.84 -0.94
CA TYR A 823 12.45 15.80 -0.10
C TYR A 823 11.76 15.88 1.25
N VAL A 824 10.68 15.13 1.40
CA VAL A 824 10.20 14.79 2.73
C VAL A 824 11.19 13.77 3.24
N LEU A 825 12.07 14.20 4.15
CA LEU A 825 12.78 13.30 5.03
C LEU A 825 11.70 12.36 5.56
N LEU A 826 11.71 11.09 5.11
CA LEU A 826 11.11 10.01 5.88
C LEU A 826 11.44 10.32 7.32
N PRO A 827 10.50 10.16 8.25
CA PRO A 827 10.83 10.22 9.64
C PRO A 827 12.21 9.62 9.81
N ARG A 828 13.26 10.44 10.08
CA ARG A 828 14.45 9.94 10.76
C ARG A 828 13.77 9.38 11.98
N ILE A 829 13.43 8.10 11.93
CA ILE A 829 12.89 7.37 13.04
C ILE A 829 13.95 7.71 14.07
N ALA A 830 13.57 8.28 15.20
CA ALA A 830 14.52 8.84 16.17
C ALA A 830 15.47 7.77 16.77
N LEU A 831 15.56 6.60 16.15
CA LEU A 831 16.67 5.67 16.24
C LEU A 831 17.97 6.23 15.64
N ALA A 832 17.92 7.04 14.58
CA ALA A 832 19.16 7.46 13.90
C ALA A 832 20.03 8.40 14.76
N GLN A 833 19.46 9.25 15.62
CA GLN A 833 20.29 10.09 16.50
C GLN A 833 20.96 9.26 17.60
N ASP A 834 20.27 8.27 18.18
CA ASP A 834 20.86 7.37 19.18
C ASP A 834 21.79 6.29 18.57
N VAL A 835 21.69 6.04 17.26
CA VAL A 835 22.51 5.06 16.51
C VAL A 835 23.72 5.73 15.84
N GLU A 836 23.59 6.95 15.31
CA GLU A 836 24.71 7.73 14.75
C GLU A 836 25.71 8.15 15.85
N ASP A 837 25.26 8.32 17.11
CA ASP A 837 26.13 8.63 18.26
C ASP A 837 26.75 7.39 18.94
N ARG A 838 26.44 6.16 18.48
CA ARG A 838 27.10 4.93 18.95
C ARG A 838 28.26 4.57 18.03
N PRO A 839 29.53 4.62 18.49
CA PRO A 839 30.72 4.47 17.64
C PRO A 839 31.00 3.04 17.14
N SER A 840 29.99 2.17 17.00
CA SER A 840 30.19 0.77 16.62
C SER A 840 29.09 0.17 15.73
N PHE A 841 28.22 0.96 15.10
CA PHE A 841 27.30 0.43 14.11
C PHE A 841 28.08 0.13 12.82
N ASN A 842 28.67 -1.06 12.73
CA ASN A 842 29.23 -1.57 11.49
C ASN A 842 28.09 -1.68 10.48
N GLN A 843 28.23 -1.00 9.33
CA GLN A 843 27.25 -0.99 8.25
C GLN A 843 26.98 -2.38 7.64
N ASP A 844 27.73 -3.41 8.04
CA ASP A 844 27.78 -4.69 7.35
C ASP A 844 26.87 -5.80 7.92
N ASP A 845 26.31 -5.70 9.14
CA ASP A 845 25.68 -6.88 9.78
C ASP A 845 24.20 -6.75 10.26
N GLU A 846 23.62 -5.56 10.44
CA GLU A 846 22.22 -5.42 10.90
C GLU A 846 21.42 -4.40 10.10
N HIS A 847 20.32 -4.86 9.47
CA HIS A 847 19.40 -3.98 8.76
C HIS A 847 18.76 -3.01 9.77
N TYR A 848 18.79 -1.70 9.52
CA TYR A 848 18.25 -0.69 10.45
C TYR A 848 16.80 -0.94 10.90
N ILE A 849 16.02 -1.63 10.05
CA ILE A 849 14.65 -2.06 10.35
C ILE A 849 14.62 -3.16 11.41
N ASP A 850 15.58 -4.09 11.42
CA ASP A 850 15.64 -5.15 12.44
C ASP A 850 15.88 -4.54 13.81
N HIS A 851 16.78 -3.56 13.87
CA HIS A 851 16.99 -2.76 15.07
C HIS A 851 15.69 -2.04 15.47
N PHE A 852 14.98 -1.40 14.52
CA PHE A 852 13.67 -0.80 14.80
C PHE A 852 12.67 -1.82 15.37
N LEU A 853 12.47 -2.96 14.73
CA LEU A 853 11.51 -3.97 15.16
C LEU A 853 11.85 -4.55 16.55
N THR A 854 13.15 -4.64 16.86
CA THR A 854 13.65 -5.15 18.15
C THR A 854 13.32 -4.21 19.31
N PHE A 855 13.42 -2.89 19.10
CA PHE A 855 13.32 -1.88 20.16
C PHE A 855 12.06 -1.01 20.13
N ALA A 856 11.33 -0.98 19.02
CA ALA A 856 10.14 -0.16 18.89
C ALA A 856 9.00 -0.68 19.77
N THR A 857 8.17 0.19 20.31
CA THR A 857 6.91 -0.24 20.93
C THR A 857 5.89 -0.59 19.85
N GLU A 858 4.81 -1.28 20.25
CA GLU A 858 3.70 -1.56 19.33
C GLU A 858 3.07 -0.25 18.81
N GLU A 859 2.97 0.77 19.66
CA GLU A 859 2.48 2.12 19.33
C GLU A 859 3.35 2.80 18.28
N GLU A 860 4.67 2.69 18.39
CA GLU A 860 5.60 3.27 17.39
C GLU A 860 5.51 2.57 16.04
N ILE A 861 5.30 1.25 16.04
CA ILE A 861 5.08 0.51 14.80
C ILE A 861 3.74 0.89 14.17
N LYS A 862 2.68 1.04 14.97
CA LYS A 862 1.38 1.55 14.50
C LYS A 862 1.51 2.95 13.91
N GLU A 863 2.21 3.85 14.59
CA GLU A 863 2.46 5.21 14.12
C GLU A 863 3.22 5.19 12.79
N TYR A 864 4.29 4.39 12.72
CA TYR A 864 5.09 4.23 11.52
C TYR A 864 4.24 3.77 10.33
N LEU A 865 3.42 2.72 10.50
CA LEU A 865 2.56 2.18 9.47
C LEU A 865 1.44 3.15 9.06
N PHE A 866 0.88 3.89 10.02
CA PHE A 866 -0.12 4.91 9.74
C PHE A 866 0.45 6.02 8.84
N ARG A 867 1.66 6.49 9.14
CA ARG A 867 2.37 7.50 8.33
C ARG A 867 2.75 6.94 6.96
N ALA A 868 3.23 5.69 6.89
CA ALA A 868 3.54 5.02 5.63
C ALA A 868 2.30 4.95 4.73
N ARG A 869 1.16 4.54 5.30
CA ARG A 869 -0.13 4.49 4.59
C ARG A 869 -0.50 5.85 4.01
N GLN A 870 -0.46 6.92 4.81
CA GLN A 870 -0.75 8.27 4.32
C GLN A 870 0.18 8.65 3.17
N ARG A 871 1.47 8.30 3.29
CA ARG A 871 2.45 8.62 2.27
C ARG A 871 2.19 7.90 0.95
N PHE A 872 1.81 6.62 0.99
CA PHE A 872 1.45 5.87 -0.20
C PHE A 872 0.15 6.38 -0.84
N ALA A 873 -0.75 7.00 -0.05
CA ALA A 873 -1.98 7.62 -0.53
C ALA A 873 -1.81 9.04 -1.07
N ASP A 874 -0.68 9.71 -0.81
CA ASP A 874 -0.40 11.05 -1.30
C ASP A 874 -0.34 11.07 -2.84
N GLU A 875 -0.85 12.14 -3.48
CA GLU A 875 -0.95 12.29 -4.95
C GLU A 875 0.38 12.11 -5.72
N GLY A 876 1.52 12.21 -5.05
CA GLY A 876 2.84 11.95 -5.64
C GLY A 876 3.15 10.47 -5.88
N TRP A 877 2.37 9.56 -5.29
CA TRP A 877 2.55 8.11 -5.35
C TRP A 877 1.45 7.51 -6.22
N SER A 878 1.54 7.74 -7.53
CA SER A 878 0.54 7.24 -8.47
C SER A 878 0.47 5.70 -8.45
N HIS A 879 -0.67 5.16 -8.91
CA HIS A 879 -0.85 3.71 -9.06
C HIS A 879 0.26 3.03 -9.88
N PHE A 880 0.93 3.75 -10.79
CA PHE A 880 2.07 3.23 -11.58
C PHE A 880 3.28 2.85 -10.71
N TYR A 881 3.49 3.55 -9.59
CA TYR A 881 4.52 3.21 -8.60
C TYR A 881 3.97 2.31 -7.50
N GLY A 882 2.70 1.93 -7.56
CA GLY A 882 2.07 1.08 -6.58
C GLY A 882 1.56 1.77 -5.34
N GLY A 883 1.35 3.10 -5.38
CA GLY A 883 0.85 3.84 -4.21
C GLY A 883 -0.37 3.18 -3.58
N GLU A 884 -1.40 2.86 -4.38
CA GLU A 884 -2.61 2.20 -3.87
C GLU A 884 -2.34 0.80 -3.28
N ALA A 885 -1.53 -0.02 -3.96
CA ALA A 885 -1.18 -1.35 -3.47
C ALA A 885 -0.40 -1.29 -2.15
N TRP A 886 0.58 -0.39 -2.05
CA TRP A 886 1.37 -0.18 -0.85
C TRP A 886 0.60 0.50 0.28
N GLU A 887 -0.36 1.38 -0.04
CA GLU A 887 -1.32 1.89 0.93
C GLU A 887 -2.12 0.74 1.53
N GLN A 888 -2.63 -0.16 0.69
CA GLN A 888 -3.36 -1.35 1.13
C GLN A 888 -2.48 -2.27 2.00
N ILE A 889 -1.23 -2.53 1.60
CA ILE A 889 -0.27 -3.32 2.37
C ILE A 889 -0.01 -2.65 3.74
N ALA A 890 0.27 -1.35 3.77
CA ALA A 890 0.52 -0.61 5.01
C ALA A 890 -0.72 -0.60 5.93
N ARG A 891 -1.92 -0.47 5.36
CA ARG A 891 -3.20 -0.53 6.08
C ARG A 891 -3.47 -1.91 6.65
N SER A 892 -3.26 -2.97 5.87
CA SER A 892 -3.42 -4.35 6.33
C SER A 892 -2.41 -4.69 7.40
N THR A 893 -1.17 -4.22 7.26
CA THR A 893 -0.16 -4.35 8.30
C THR A 893 -0.57 -3.60 9.56
N LEU A 894 -1.07 -2.37 9.45
CA LEU A 894 -1.55 -1.62 10.62
C LEU A 894 -2.64 -2.38 11.38
N ARG A 895 -3.56 -3.05 10.66
CA ARG A 895 -4.60 -3.88 11.28
C ARG A 895 -4.04 -5.08 12.04
N THR A 896 -2.97 -5.70 11.57
CA THR A 896 -2.36 -6.85 12.28
C THR A 896 -1.68 -6.41 13.58
N TRP A 897 -1.28 -5.14 13.66
CA TRP A 897 -0.77 -4.53 14.88
C TRP A 897 -1.85 -3.94 15.77
N GLN A 898 -3.03 -3.65 15.24
CA GLN A 898 -4.21 -3.31 16.03
C GLN A 898 -4.84 -4.60 16.59
N GLN A 899 -5.52 -4.51 17.73
CA GLN A 899 -6.40 -5.59 18.19
C GLN A 899 -7.66 -5.61 17.32
N SER A 900 -7.50 -5.92 16.03
CA SER A 900 -8.60 -5.94 15.08
C SER A 900 -9.60 -7.02 15.46
N ASP A 901 -10.87 -6.80 15.14
CA ASP A 901 -11.93 -7.82 15.31
C ASP A 901 -11.75 -9.05 14.40
N TRP A 902 -10.74 -9.05 13.52
CA TRP A 902 -10.49 -10.13 12.59
C TRP A 902 -9.82 -11.32 13.29
N PRO A 903 -10.34 -12.54 13.09
CA PRO A 903 -9.65 -13.75 13.50
C PRO A 903 -8.23 -13.82 12.92
N ARG A 904 -7.29 -14.37 13.69
CA ARG A 904 -5.86 -14.40 13.33
C ARG A 904 -5.60 -15.13 12.02
N ASP A 905 -6.29 -16.24 11.81
CA ASP A 905 -6.27 -17.03 10.57
C ASP A 905 -6.70 -16.20 9.36
N VAL A 906 -7.73 -15.36 9.50
CA VAL A 906 -8.16 -14.43 8.44
C VAL A 906 -7.09 -13.37 8.15
N LEU A 907 -6.41 -12.86 9.19
CA LEU A 907 -5.31 -11.91 8.98
C LEU A 907 -4.11 -12.58 8.29
N ILE A 908 -3.77 -13.82 8.64
CA ILE A 908 -2.69 -14.57 7.98
C ILE A 908 -3.03 -14.81 6.50
N ASP A 909 -4.24 -15.28 6.21
CA ASP A 909 -4.75 -15.49 4.84
C ASP A 909 -4.66 -14.18 4.03
N HIS A 910 -5.15 -13.08 4.61
CA HIS A 910 -5.09 -11.76 4.00
C HIS A 910 -3.66 -11.30 3.69
N ILE A 911 -2.68 -11.57 4.58
CA ILE A 911 -1.28 -11.18 4.35
C ILE A 911 -0.67 -11.96 3.18
N PHE A 912 -0.97 -13.25 3.06
CA PHE A 912 -0.46 -14.05 1.95
C PHE A 912 -1.05 -13.63 0.60
N ASP A 913 -2.25 -13.04 0.61
CA ASP A 913 -2.90 -12.49 -0.58
C ASP A 913 -2.45 -11.06 -0.94
N LEU A 914 -1.55 -10.45 -0.14
CA LEU A 914 -1.02 -9.12 -0.44
C LEU A 914 -0.02 -9.16 -1.61
N GLU A 915 -0.43 -8.59 -2.73
CA GLU A 915 0.40 -8.34 -3.91
C GLU A 915 0.71 -6.84 -4.05
N HIS A 916 1.90 -6.51 -4.56
CA HIS A 916 2.21 -5.22 -5.16
C HIS A 916 2.37 -5.39 -6.68
N ASN A 917 2.63 -4.29 -7.38
CA ASN A 917 2.55 -4.16 -8.84
C ASN A 917 3.49 -5.10 -9.63
N THR A 918 4.47 -5.71 -8.96
CA THR A 918 5.48 -6.57 -9.58
C THR A 918 5.56 -7.96 -8.96
N GLY A 919 4.73 -8.28 -7.96
CA GLY A 919 4.82 -9.56 -7.25
C GLY A 919 4.17 -9.56 -5.87
N MET A 920 4.60 -10.49 -5.02
CA MET A 920 4.14 -10.59 -3.63
C MET A 920 5.08 -9.83 -2.71
N ILE A 921 4.55 -9.35 -1.57
CA ILE A 921 5.34 -8.64 -0.55
C ILE A 921 6.57 -9.42 -0.05
N PHE A 922 6.61 -10.74 -0.24
CA PHE A 922 7.69 -11.64 0.20
C PHE A 922 8.99 -11.51 -0.60
N ASP A 923 8.96 -10.80 -1.74
CA ASP A 923 10.15 -10.53 -2.56
C ASP A 923 11.02 -9.38 -2.03
N LYS A 924 10.52 -8.61 -1.05
CA LYS A 924 11.19 -7.39 -0.56
C LYS A 924 12.43 -7.66 0.28
N ARG A 925 12.64 -8.92 0.71
CA ARG A 925 13.73 -9.33 1.59
C ARG A 925 14.30 -10.71 1.26
N PRO A 926 14.90 -10.89 0.08
CA PRO A 926 15.36 -12.21 -0.36
C PRO A 926 16.43 -12.82 0.55
N ASP A 927 17.15 -12.00 1.33
CA ASP A 927 18.16 -12.44 2.32
C ASP A 927 17.54 -13.12 3.56
N ARG A 928 16.27 -12.83 3.88
CA ARG A 928 15.55 -13.44 5.01
C ARG A 928 14.30 -14.21 4.63
N VAL A 929 13.79 -14.04 3.41
CA VAL A 929 12.58 -14.70 2.95
C VAL A 929 12.83 -15.33 1.59
N GLN A 930 12.70 -16.65 1.56
CA GLN A 930 12.70 -17.40 0.32
C GLN A 930 11.26 -17.59 -0.13
N ALA A 931 10.93 -17.05 -1.30
CA ALA A 931 9.61 -17.19 -1.91
C ALA A 931 9.79 -17.49 -3.41
N LYS A 932 9.03 -18.46 -3.93
CA LYS A 932 8.86 -18.67 -5.37
C LYS A 932 7.45 -18.22 -5.72
N ASN A 933 7.34 -17.11 -6.43
CA ASN A 933 6.05 -16.46 -6.70
C ASN A 933 5.01 -17.39 -7.33
N ASN A 934 5.42 -18.22 -8.29
CA ASN A 934 4.51 -19.13 -8.98
C ASN A 934 3.99 -20.27 -8.08
N SER A 935 4.77 -20.74 -7.10
CA SER A 935 4.36 -21.88 -6.26
C SER A 935 3.35 -21.47 -5.18
N MET A 936 3.53 -20.30 -4.57
CA MET A 936 2.61 -19.80 -3.54
C MET A 936 1.23 -19.52 -4.13
N LYS A 937 1.17 -18.82 -5.28
CA LYS A 937 -0.09 -18.54 -5.97
C LYS A 937 -0.81 -19.81 -6.40
N ALA A 938 -0.08 -20.77 -6.97
CA ALA A 938 -0.65 -22.07 -7.33
C ALA A 938 -1.24 -22.81 -6.11
N PHE A 939 -0.58 -22.73 -4.95
CA PHE A 939 -1.09 -23.34 -3.72
C PHE A 939 -2.31 -22.58 -3.15
N GLN A 940 -2.34 -21.25 -3.23
CA GLN A 940 -3.51 -20.44 -2.87
C GLN A 940 -4.72 -20.72 -3.77
N ASP A 941 -4.49 -20.92 -5.08
CA ASP A 941 -5.55 -21.30 -6.02
C ASP A 941 -6.06 -22.72 -5.74
N PHE A 942 -5.17 -23.64 -5.35
CA PHE A 942 -5.53 -24.98 -4.90
C PHE A 942 -6.40 -24.94 -3.64
N LYS A 943 -5.99 -24.23 -2.56
CA LYS A 943 -6.76 -24.21 -1.30
C LYS A 943 -8.16 -23.59 -1.46
N ALA A 944 -8.41 -22.80 -2.50
CA ALA A 944 -9.70 -22.17 -2.75
C ALA A 944 -10.80 -23.14 -3.21
N ARG A 945 -10.46 -24.38 -3.59
CA ARG A 945 -11.42 -25.39 -4.09
C ARG A 945 -11.53 -26.57 -3.12
N GLU A 946 -12.62 -27.33 -3.23
CA GLU A 946 -12.76 -28.60 -2.51
C GLU A 946 -11.87 -29.67 -3.16
N HIS A 947 -11.03 -30.31 -2.36
CA HIS A 947 -10.07 -31.32 -2.78
C HIS A 947 -10.11 -32.54 -1.86
N SER A 948 -9.81 -33.70 -2.43
CA SER A 948 -9.59 -34.95 -1.70
C SER A 948 -8.30 -34.90 -0.87
N LEU A 949 -8.20 -35.78 0.12
CA LEU A 949 -6.99 -35.91 0.93
C LEU A 949 -5.77 -36.30 0.08
N GLU A 950 -5.97 -37.18 -0.90
CA GLU A 950 -4.92 -37.61 -1.82
C GLU A 950 -4.36 -36.45 -2.62
N GLU A 951 -5.23 -35.57 -3.13
CA GLU A 951 -4.84 -34.33 -3.81
C GLU A 951 -4.11 -33.37 -2.84
N TRP A 952 -4.57 -33.23 -1.59
CA TRP A 952 -3.84 -32.47 -0.57
C TRP A 952 -2.44 -33.02 -0.31
N ILE A 953 -2.30 -34.35 -0.23
CA ILE A 953 -1.01 -35.01 -0.01
C ILE A 953 -0.06 -34.80 -1.20
N GLU A 954 -0.58 -34.90 -2.43
CA GLU A 954 0.20 -34.65 -3.65
C GLU A 954 0.63 -33.19 -3.72
N GLN A 955 -0.31 -32.25 -3.54
CA GLN A 955 -0.02 -30.83 -3.57
C GLN A 955 0.99 -30.40 -2.49
N VAL A 956 0.88 -30.93 -1.27
CA VAL A 956 1.87 -30.65 -0.21
C VAL A 956 3.26 -31.13 -0.60
N LYS A 957 3.39 -32.29 -1.25
CA LYS A 957 4.70 -32.79 -1.70
C LYS A 957 5.29 -31.95 -2.82
N ASP A 958 4.46 -31.54 -3.77
CA ASP A 958 4.90 -30.81 -4.95
C ASP A 958 5.24 -29.35 -4.63
N SER A 959 4.54 -28.77 -3.65
CA SER A 959 4.67 -27.36 -3.31
C SER A 959 5.66 -27.09 -2.19
N THR A 960 5.96 -28.06 -1.31
CA THR A 960 6.88 -27.84 -0.18
C THR A 960 8.32 -28.02 -0.62
N GLU A 961 9.19 -27.05 -0.35
CA GLU A 961 10.59 -27.13 -0.77
C GLU A 961 11.41 -28.03 0.16
N SER A 962 11.11 -27.99 1.45
CA SER A 962 11.74 -28.86 2.43
C SER A 962 11.13 -30.26 2.42
N THR A 963 11.86 -31.24 1.88
CA THR A 963 11.44 -32.66 1.87
C THR A 963 11.10 -33.18 3.26
N LYS A 964 11.87 -32.79 4.29
CA LYS A 964 11.59 -33.14 5.69
C LYS A 964 10.28 -32.54 6.20
N LEU A 965 9.96 -31.31 5.81
CA LEU A 965 8.70 -30.67 6.16
C LEU A 965 7.55 -31.37 5.44
N ALA A 966 7.69 -31.61 4.14
CA ALA A 966 6.70 -32.29 3.31
C ALA A 966 6.32 -33.66 3.90
N ASP A 967 7.32 -34.50 4.21
CA ASP A 967 7.10 -35.81 4.82
C ASP A 967 6.37 -35.72 6.16
N ARG A 968 6.74 -34.74 7.00
CA ARG A 968 6.10 -34.50 8.30
C ARG A 968 4.65 -34.05 8.14
N LEU A 969 4.35 -33.17 7.19
CA LEU A 969 3.00 -32.68 6.91
C LEU A 969 2.12 -33.78 6.32
N VAL A 970 2.66 -34.58 5.40
CA VAL A 970 1.98 -35.73 4.80
C VAL A 970 1.64 -36.78 5.87
N GLU A 971 2.59 -37.11 6.76
CA GLU A 971 2.28 -38.05 7.84
C GLU A 971 1.25 -37.47 8.81
N ARG A 972 1.28 -36.16 9.06
CA ARG A 972 0.27 -35.50 9.89
C ARG A 972 -1.12 -35.57 9.26
N LEU A 973 -1.26 -35.28 7.97
CA LEU A 973 -2.51 -35.42 7.21
C LEU A 973 -3.04 -36.85 7.23
N ARG A 974 -2.17 -37.84 6.97
CA ARG A 974 -2.54 -39.27 7.03
C ARG A 974 -2.97 -39.70 8.43
N SER A 975 -2.25 -39.24 9.44
CA SER A 975 -2.54 -39.51 10.85
C SER A 975 -3.88 -38.91 11.25
N PHE A 976 -4.15 -37.67 10.82
CA PHE A 976 -5.43 -37.01 11.00
C PHE A 976 -6.57 -37.77 10.31
N HIS A 977 -6.42 -38.15 9.04
CA HIS A 977 -7.48 -38.87 8.33
C HIS A 977 -7.84 -40.21 8.97
N ARG A 978 -6.85 -40.97 9.48
CA ARG A 978 -7.10 -42.20 10.25
C ARG A 978 -7.91 -41.93 11.53
N ARG A 979 -7.79 -40.73 12.14
CA ARG A 979 -8.60 -40.30 13.29
C ARG A 979 -9.97 -39.82 12.84
N GLU A 980 -10.03 -39.03 11.79
CA GLU A 980 -11.25 -38.48 11.19
C GLU A 980 -12.26 -39.58 10.87
N GLN A 981 -11.81 -40.69 10.25
CA GLN A 981 -12.69 -41.84 10.00
C GLN A 981 -13.34 -42.38 11.29
N LYS A 982 -12.58 -42.49 12.39
CA LYS A 982 -13.10 -42.93 13.70
C LYS A 982 -14.03 -41.90 14.34
N ILE A 983 -13.72 -40.62 14.16
CA ILE A 983 -14.56 -39.51 14.61
C ILE A 983 -15.90 -39.57 13.87
N ASN A 984 -15.88 -39.69 12.55
CA ASN A 984 -17.06 -39.77 11.69
C ASN A 984 -17.90 -41.02 11.99
N GLU A 985 -17.28 -42.17 12.24
CA GLU A 985 -17.99 -43.37 12.71
C GLU A 985 -18.69 -43.12 14.06
N THR A 986 -18.04 -42.40 14.97
CA THR A 986 -18.61 -42.07 16.28
C THR A 986 -19.74 -41.04 16.15
N GLN A 987 -19.58 -40.03 15.29
CA GLN A 987 -20.62 -39.06 14.96
C GLN A 987 -21.83 -39.72 14.29
N LYS A 988 -21.61 -40.66 13.38
CA LYS A 988 -22.69 -41.44 12.76
C LYS A 988 -23.47 -42.23 13.81
N ARG A 989 -22.76 -42.92 14.72
CA ARG A 989 -23.40 -43.59 15.87
C ARG A 989 -24.19 -42.63 16.75
N TYR A 990 -23.70 -41.40 16.93
CA TYR A 990 -24.41 -40.34 17.65
C TYR A 990 -25.71 -39.92 16.95
N VAL A 991 -25.68 -39.67 15.64
CA VAL A 991 -26.86 -39.32 14.84
C VAL A 991 -27.88 -40.48 14.83
N ASP A 992 -27.41 -41.71 14.68
CA ASP A 992 -28.24 -42.93 14.74
C ASP A 992 -28.87 -43.10 16.13
N PHE A 993 -28.13 -42.80 17.21
CA PHE A 993 -28.66 -42.83 18.57
C PHE A 993 -29.73 -41.75 18.81
N LEU A 994 -29.47 -40.51 18.38
CA LEU A 994 -30.44 -39.41 18.50
C LEU A 994 -31.72 -39.67 17.71
N SER A 995 -31.61 -40.20 16.48
CA SER A 995 -32.77 -40.57 15.68
C SER A 995 -33.58 -41.70 16.33
N THR A 996 -32.91 -42.66 16.98
CA THR A 996 -33.57 -43.71 17.77
C THR A 996 -34.31 -43.15 18.98
N ILE A 997 -33.74 -42.18 19.72
CA ILE A 997 -34.41 -41.52 20.85
C ILE A 997 -35.56 -40.63 20.39
N GLY A 998 -35.38 -39.88 19.31
CA GLY A 998 -36.42 -39.04 18.71
C GLY A 998 -37.66 -39.85 18.31
N SER A 999 -37.46 -41.06 17.77
CA SER A 999 -38.55 -41.99 17.41
C SER A 999 -39.28 -42.61 18.61
N LYS A 1000 -38.70 -42.57 19.82
CA LYS A 1000 -39.32 -43.08 21.06
C LYS A 1000 -40.00 -41.99 21.91
N LYS A 1001 -39.81 -40.72 21.55
CA LYS A 1001 -40.39 -39.55 22.23
C LYS A 1001 -41.56 -38.90 21.46
N THR A 1002 -41.94 -39.52 20.35
CA THR A 1002 -43.25 -39.36 19.67
C THR A 1002 -44.11 -40.57 19.99
#